data_AF-A0A2K4WG21-F1
#
_entry.id   AF-A0A2K4WG21-F1
#
_cell.length_a   1.000
_cell.length_b   1.000
_cell.length_c   1.000
_cell.angle_alpha   90.00
_cell.angle_beta   90.00
_cell.angle_gamma   90.00
#
_symmetry.space_group_name_H-M   'P 1'
#
loop_
_entity.id
_entity.type
_entity.pdbx_description
1 polymer ?
#
loop_
_entity_poly.entity_id
_entity_poly.type
_entity_poly.pdbx_seq_one_letter_code
_entity_poly.pdbx_strand_id
1 'polypeptide(L)'
;MGETGTVSPDGLYQAPQAGAVNGLLRVRVVAEDKATGHSSAALVTVLTSPLSVSPLIQICSTGETIELTAKGLAGVPLQWSIGHQVPGESGTLRPSTVPGGDHTYVAGPKVIGKTYVLDEVKVSAALGARSAWMLVVQQAPALVVKPVVVAGAAGQVTLQALWSGIEIKPVWTLAPDSPGSITVDGKYQAPDSTPERFVLVFATFADEMFGDMEGHIILPLPLLDFQDELTLMGGDASSVSLLSTAKPKAVAKQSALAVDTSIQGLTEWMANPANNVMLGWDSIAAMDRRKANSLLLQEYIHRFSSNTYLPPVSGQVPTVINEWMESIHEFLLDAPRLAFVNDDLGNSHATLTCVILGGTQLTLKKNVDSWDVVKLTRIDPLQGPRLTLDLSLEEVAGLVDDDGLIKLDLRHSDNFVLTFAESAYERKLGGDFFKDLFNQLPDEKRIWTLGVIEAGSNALMRARSFKLRTQTRPLAAQGLQTADAGDGAILTFLCMEDGSPGGDIPAEYKYLIPEDDSRSYSATVLFAEERINKAASIVQGVADAVSSALENIKFDYVKDASGRVIKATATSGRLLVTFSSKDLLPVILHGRSVTPRVFNSGASYSAADCSLPLTISLEGDHNAVLTWRSEADAGFTVEFLDSDYTLFAATTSIVSDVTCRYVFSETFGDLVLKPTLNTDVHHGQLEFGFDDIGSDLPLALVLASIAYTAVDWNRALIVSKFQERLDEVLMVELPVSAFIQESIQLNFSQAIVSDVLRAPRDIAAFGYIAPTKTGFVISPQEHVMPVDSSINFVTDPAGMAMDWSVEKLHGESEDAGAISNVGKYYAPEDLSVDESFIRIRVTATDPATGYHSSALVTVVARLMTLSPLIQVCDGGSHVEMAAGVLGADKVSWSIRNPVEGESGKLLPSVLPEGDYTYFASSEEVENKTYVLDEVVISTQYFSASAWVLVQLHTPFLTVQATAEQQEGTQIKKMLLQAFGNGSPKEATWSMPLGGPGSITDGVYSAGAQTDEHFVLIFASIQHPVMGTLQGHIILPLPLAVQPFS
;
A
#
# COMPACT_ATOMS: atom_id res chain seq x y z
N MET A 1 17.85 3.99 -60.10
CA MET A 1 16.97 2.81 -59.88
C MET A 1 17.87 1.59 -59.89
N GLY A 2 17.90 0.82 -58.80
CA GLY A 2 18.74 -0.39 -58.71
C GLY A 2 18.21 -1.51 -59.62
N GLU A 3 19.09 -2.40 -60.07
CA GLU A 3 18.69 -3.58 -60.85
C GLU A 3 17.78 -4.48 -60.00
N THR A 4 16.61 -4.86 -60.53
CA THR A 4 15.59 -5.65 -59.81
C THR A 4 15.67 -7.15 -60.09
N GLY A 5 16.72 -7.62 -60.80
CA GLY A 5 16.84 -9.00 -61.29
C GLY A 5 16.01 -9.27 -62.55
N THR A 6 16.05 -10.51 -63.05
CA THR A 6 15.32 -10.94 -64.26
C THR A 6 14.43 -12.15 -63.96
N VAL A 7 13.33 -12.29 -64.70
CA VAL A 7 12.44 -13.48 -64.64
C VAL A 7 12.42 -14.10 -66.03
N SER A 8 12.68 -15.41 -66.12
CA SER A 8 12.62 -16.15 -67.38
C SER A 8 11.17 -16.51 -67.78
N PRO A 9 10.90 -16.89 -69.04
CA PRO A 9 9.56 -17.27 -69.50
C PRO A 9 8.94 -18.49 -68.78
N ASP A 10 9.76 -19.35 -68.18
CA ASP A 10 9.38 -20.50 -67.34
C ASP A 10 9.18 -20.12 -65.86
N GLY A 11 9.31 -18.84 -65.50
CA GLY A 11 9.02 -18.32 -64.17
C GLY A 11 10.19 -18.37 -63.17
N LEU A 12 11.42 -18.65 -63.63
CA LEU A 12 12.61 -18.61 -62.78
C LEU A 12 13.04 -17.16 -62.54
N TYR A 13 13.01 -16.70 -61.30
CA TYR A 13 13.58 -15.41 -60.90
C TYR A 13 15.08 -15.55 -60.63
N GLN A 14 15.89 -14.72 -61.28
CA GLN A 14 17.33 -14.61 -61.06
C GLN A 14 17.64 -13.26 -60.42
N ALA A 15 18.16 -13.29 -59.19
CA ALA A 15 18.53 -12.10 -58.44
C ALA A 15 19.65 -11.32 -59.14
N PRO A 16 19.70 -9.98 -59.00
CA PRO A 16 20.81 -9.17 -59.51
C PRO A 16 22.14 -9.52 -58.82
N GLN A 17 23.26 -9.11 -59.41
CA GLN A 17 24.60 -9.32 -58.86
C GLN A 17 24.70 -8.72 -57.43
N ALA A 18 25.40 -9.41 -56.51
CA ALA A 18 25.42 -9.05 -55.09
C ALA A 18 25.86 -7.60 -54.81
N GLY A 19 26.74 -7.03 -55.63
CA GLY A 19 27.19 -5.63 -55.52
C GLY A 19 26.17 -4.57 -55.98
N ALA A 20 25.06 -4.98 -56.62
CA ALA A 20 24.00 -4.08 -57.08
C ALA A 20 22.85 -3.90 -56.07
N VAL A 21 22.89 -4.62 -54.94
CA VAL A 21 21.86 -4.59 -53.88
C VAL A 21 22.45 -4.02 -52.59
N ASN A 22 21.90 -2.91 -52.10
CA ASN A 22 22.31 -2.34 -50.81
C ASN A 22 21.33 -2.78 -49.70
N GLY A 23 21.77 -3.69 -48.83
CA GLY A 23 20.98 -4.23 -47.72
C GLY A 23 19.99 -5.32 -48.13
N LEU A 24 18.77 -4.95 -48.53
CA LEU A 24 17.67 -5.88 -48.82
C LEU A 24 16.86 -5.39 -50.02
N LEU A 25 16.67 -6.26 -51.01
CA LEU A 25 15.86 -5.97 -52.20
C LEU A 25 14.59 -6.79 -52.16
N ARG A 26 13.43 -6.13 -52.18
CA ARG A 26 12.13 -6.78 -52.36
C ARG A 26 11.65 -6.59 -53.79
N VAL A 27 11.39 -7.69 -54.47
CA VAL A 27 10.94 -7.72 -55.86
C VAL A 27 9.58 -8.39 -55.92
N ARG A 28 8.61 -7.70 -56.50
CA ARG A 28 7.31 -8.28 -56.83
C ARG A 28 7.41 -8.92 -58.20
N VAL A 29 7.34 -10.25 -58.26
CA VAL A 29 7.26 -11.01 -59.50
C VAL A 29 5.78 -11.21 -59.82
N VAL A 30 5.33 -10.79 -61.00
CA VAL A 30 3.93 -10.91 -61.45
C VAL A 30 3.87 -11.86 -62.63
N ALA A 31 3.12 -12.95 -62.48
CA ALA A 31 2.75 -13.83 -63.58
C ALA A 31 1.36 -13.41 -64.08
N GLU A 32 1.24 -13.15 -65.38
CA GLU A 32 0.00 -12.73 -66.01
C GLU A 32 -0.38 -13.70 -67.13
N ASP A 33 -1.58 -14.25 -67.06
CA ASP A 33 -2.17 -14.98 -68.17
C ASP A 33 -2.70 -13.97 -69.21
N LYS A 34 -1.95 -13.82 -70.31
CA LYS A 34 -2.28 -12.87 -71.38
C LYS A 34 -3.58 -13.19 -72.13
N ALA A 35 -4.12 -14.40 -72.00
CA ALA A 35 -5.38 -14.77 -72.66
C ALA A 35 -6.60 -14.36 -71.83
N THR A 36 -6.50 -14.37 -70.49
CA THR A 36 -7.63 -14.05 -69.59
C THR A 36 -7.46 -12.73 -68.83
N GLY A 37 -6.27 -12.15 -68.80
CA GLY A 37 -5.94 -10.92 -68.05
C GLY A 37 -5.80 -11.13 -66.53
N HIS A 38 -5.78 -12.37 -66.06
CA HIS A 38 -5.60 -12.67 -64.64
C HIS A 38 -4.10 -12.64 -64.30
N SER A 39 -3.75 -11.98 -63.19
CA SER A 39 -2.38 -11.97 -62.69
C SER A 39 -2.28 -12.47 -61.25
N SER A 40 -1.19 -13.18 -60.96
CA SER A 40 -0.80 -13.61 -59.62
C SER A 40 0.60 -13.07 -59.32
N ALA A 41 0.83 -12.60 -58.10
CA ALA A 41 2.10 -12.01 -57.72
C ALA A 41 2.74 -12.74 -56.54
N ALA A 42 4.05 -12.95 -56.61
CA ALA A 42 4.89 -13.44 -55.53
C ALA A 42 5.86 -12.34 -55.11
N LEU A 43 6.07 -12.18 -53.80
CA LEU A 43 7.09 -11.28 -53.27
C LEU A 43 8.39 -12.08 -53.03
N VAL A 44 9.43 -11.74 -53.76
CA VAL A 44 10.78 -12.29 -53.57
C VAL A 44 11.60 -11.29 -52.76
N THR A 45 12.21 -11.75 -51.67
CA THR A 45 13.18 -10.96 -50.91
C THR A 45 14.57 -11.48 -51.18
N VAL A 46 15.42 -10.65 -51.77
CA VAL A 46 16.84 -10.93 -52.02
C VAL A 46 17.64 -10.33 -50.86
N LEU A 47 18.40 -11.19 -50.18
CA LEU A 47 19.31 -10.82 -49.11
C LEU A 47 20.73 -10.76 -49.66
N THR A 48 21.50 -9.73 -49.28
CA THR A 48 22.91 -9.59 -49.66
C THR A 48 23.84 -10.58 -48.97
N SER A 49 23.37 -11.22 -47.91
CA SER A 49 24.11 -12.25 -47.19
C SER A 49 23.21 -13.46 -46.92
N PRO A 50 23.66 -14.68 -47.23
CA PRO A 50 22.85 -15.89 -47.06
C PRO A 50 22.77 -16.38 -45.59
N LEU A 51 23.52 -15.73 -44.71
CA LEU A 51 23.68 -16.02 -43.29
C LEU A 51 23.80 -14.70 -42.51
N SER A 52 23.09 -14.58 -41.40
CA SER A 52 23.24 -13.51 -40.41
C SER A 52 23.64 -14.09 -39.06
N VAL A 53 24.51 -13.38 -38.32
CA VAL A 53 24.88 -13.69 -36.93
C VAL A 53 24.69 -12.42 -36.09
N SER A 54 24.25 -12.58 -34.85
CA SER A 54 24.04 -11.48 -33.90
C SER A 54 24.48 -11.90 -32.49
N PRO A 55 25.16 -11.02 -31.73
CA PRO A 55 25.72 -9.73 -32.16
C PRO A 55 26.89 -9.89 -33.17
N LEU A 56 27.25 -8.82 -33.89
CA LEU A 56 28.39 -8.82 -34.83
C LEU A 56 29.74 -8.63 -34.12
N ILE A 57 29.75 -7.85 -33.05
CA ILE A 57 30.85 -7.70 -32.10
C ILE A 57 30.25 -7.50 -30.71
N GLN A 58 30.87 -8.09 -29.68
CA GLN A 58 30.48 -7.93 -28.29
C GLN A 58 31.74 -7.76 -27.44
N ILE A 59 31.71 -6.80 -26.51
CA ILE A 59 32.72 -6.65 -25.46
C ILE A 59 32.23 -7.43 -24.25
N CYS A 60 33.14 -8.18 -23.62
CA CYS A 60 32.86 -8.97 -22.43
C CYS A 60 34.09 -9.06 -21.53
N SER A 61 33.90 -9.41 -20.26
CA SER A 61 34.97 -9.68 -19.29
C SER A 61 35.33 -11.17 -19.26
N THR A 62 36.45 -11.51 -18.60
CA THR A 62 36.86 -12.91 -18.44
C THR A 62 35.77 -13.75 -17.77
N GLY A 63 35.55 -14.98 -18.27
CA GLY A 63 34.53 -15.90 -17.76
C GLY A 63 33.06 -15.56 -18.07
N GLU A 64 32.76 -14.41 -18.67
CA GLU A 64 31.38 -14.07 -19.06
C GLU A 64 30.82 -14.98 -20.16
N THR A 65 29.49 -15.09 -20.20
CA THR A 65 28.79 -15.85 -21.23
C THR A 65 27.95 -14.94 -22.13
N ILE A 66 28.13 -15.06 -23.45
CA ILE A 66 27.42 -14.29 -24.46
C ILE A 66 26.53 -15.20 -25.28
N GLU A 67 25.24 -14.89 -25.34
CA GLU A 67 24.28 -15.60 -26.20
C GLU A 67 24.41 -15.15 -27.65
N LEU A 68 24.51 -16.12 -28.55
CA LEU A 68 24.69 -15.93 -29.99
C LEU A 68 23.50 -16.53 -30.74
N THR A 69 23.05 -15.80 -31.76
CA THR A 69 22.01 -16.26 -32.67
C THR A 69 22.50 -16.14 -34.11
N ALA A 70 22.19 -17.12 -34.93
CA ALA A 70 22.46 -17.07 -36.35
C ALA A 70 21.32 -17.68 -37.16
N LYS A 71 21.05 -17.08 -38.32
CA LYS A 71 19.97 -17.52 -39.20
C LYS A 71 20.49 -17.65 -40.63
N GLY A 72 20.40 -18.87 -41.16
CA GLY A 72 20.69 -19.18 -42.55
C GLY A 72 19.42 -19.32 -43.39
N LEU A 73 19.55 -19.21 -44.71
CA LEU A 73 18.48 -19.55 -45.66
C LEU A 73 18.16 -21.07 -45.64
N ALA A 74 16.88 -21.40 -45.66
CA ALA A 74 16.33 -22.75 -45.93
C ALA A 74 16.58 -23.87 -44.90
N GLY A 75 16.80 -23.54 -43.62
CA GLY A 75 16.82 -24.55 -42.54
C GLY A 75 18.00 -25.53 -42.60
N VAL A 76 19.08 -25.15 -43.28
CA VAL A 76 20.32 -25.91 -43.33
C VAL A 76 21.03 -25.82 -41.97
N PRO A 77 21.55 -26.92 -41.40
CA PRO A 77 22.29 -26.89 -40.14
C PRO A 77 23.51 -25.97 -40.21
N LEU A 78 23.63 -25.06 -39.25
CA LEU A 78 24.77 -24.14 -39.13
C LEU A 78 25.90 -24.82 -38.35
N GLN A 79 27.14 -24.63 -38.81
CA GLN A 79 28.34 -25.08 -38.11
C GLN A 79 28.99 -23.89 -37.40
N TRP A 80 29.28 -24.08 -36.11
CA TRP A 80 29.83 -23.05 -35.21
C TRP A 80 31.23 -23.45 -34.77
N SER A 81 32.18 -22.52 -34.82
CA SER A 81 33.56 -22.75 -34.43
C SER A 81 34.23 -21.45 -33.99
N ILE A 82 35.33 -21.53 -33.25
CA ILE A 82 36.21 -20.40 -33.01
C ILE A 82 37.30 -20.44 -34.11
N GLY A 83 37.37 -19.40 -34.93
CA GLY A 83 38.19 -19.36 -36.14
C GLY A 83 39.70 -19.46 -35.87
N HIS A 84 40.17 -18.79 -34.81
CA HIS A 84 41.58 -18.69 -34.43
C HIS A 84 41.81 -19.04 -32.96
N GLN A 85 41.31 -20.20 -32.53
CA GLN A 85 41.39 -20.59 -31.12
C GLN A 85 42.84 -20.70 -30.63
N VAL A 86 43.18 -19.90 -29.61
CA VAL A 86 44.47 -19.96 -28.90
C VAL A 86 44.28 -20.74 -27.60
N PRO A 87 44.93 -21.91 -27.43
CA PRO A 87 44.78 -22.72 -26.22
C PRO A 87 45.15 -21.95 -24.95
N GLY A 88 44.24 -21.94 -23.97
CA GLY A 88 44.44 -21.26 -22.70
C GLY A 88 44.10 -19.77 -22.70
N GLU A 89 43.75 -19.19 -23.85
CA GLU A 89 43.37 -17.77 -23.97
C GLU A 89 41.96 -17.60 -24.53
N SER A 90 41.65 -18.27 -25.64
CA SER A 90 40.34 -18.20 -26.29
C SER A 90 39.24 -18.86 -25.44
N GLY A 91 38.03 -18.35 -25.61
CA GLY A 91 36.82 -18.89 -25.02
C GLY A 91 36.40 -20.24 -25.60
N THR A 92 35.18 -20.66 -25.25
CA THR A 92 34.56 -21.90 -25.73
C THR A 92 33.13 -21.66 -26.19
N LEU A 93 32.62 -22.52 -27.08
CA LEU A 93 31.23 -22.49 -27.55
C LEU A 93 30.49 -23.71 -27.03
N ARG A 94 29.24 -23.50 -26.60
CA ARG A 94 28.31 -24.58 -26.27
C ARG A 94 26.91 -24.29 -26.82
N PRO A 95 26.05 -25.30 -27.02
CA PRO A 95 24.65 -25.06 -27.35
C PRO A 95 23.97 -24.19 -26.28
N SER A 96 23.11 -23.27 -26.71
CA SER A 96 22.40 -22.37 -25.79
C SER A 96 21.40 -23.15 -24.91
N THR A 97 21.24 -22.70 -23.67
CA THR A 97 20.19 -23.18 -22.74
C THR A 97 19.00 -22.23 -22.65
N VAL A 98 19.03 -21.09 -23.36
CA VAL A 98 18.02 -20.03 -23.29
C VAL A 98 17.02 -20.17 -24.45
N PRO A 99 15.70 -19.96 -24.23
CA PRO A 99 14.71 -20.01 -25.32
C PRO A 99 15.04 -19.00 -26.43
N GLY A 100 15.29 -19.49 -27.64
CA GLY A 100 15.58 -18.67 -28.82
C GLY A 100 17.07 -18.36 -29.07
N GLY A 101 17.98 -18.79 -28.20
CA GLY A 101 19.42 -18.77 -28.44
C GLY A 101 19.89 -19.98 -29.25
N ASP A 102 20.92 -19.82 -30.09
CA ASP A 102 21.52 -20.95 -30.82
C ASP A 102 22.72 -21.51 -30.05
N HIS A 103 23.72 -20.67 -29.74
CA HIS A 103 24.94 -21.05 -29.03
C HIS A 103 25.31 -20.00 -27.98
N THR A 104 25.93 -20.44 -26.89
CA THR A 104 26.55 -19.57 -25.88
C THR A 104 28.06 -19.60 -26.07
N TYR A 105 28.67 -18.43 -26.23
CA TYR A 105 30.11 -18.23 -26.06
C TYR A 105 30.43 -18.05 -24.58
N VAL A 106 31.50 -18.69 -24.10
CA VAL A 106 32.01 -18.55 -22.74
C VAL A 106 33.43 -18.01 -22.84
N ALA A 107 33.65 -16.79 -22.35
CA ALA A 107 34.95 -16.12 -22.40
C ALA A 107 36.04 -16.93 -21.69
N GLY A 108 37.25 -16.89 -22.25
CA GLY A 108 38.40 -17.61 -21.73
C GLY A 108 38.85 -17.11 -20.34
N PRO A 109 39.71 -17.88 -19.65
CA PRO A 109 40.27 -17.47 -18.36
C PRO A 109 41.18 -16.25 -18.50
N LYS A 110 41.48 -15.59 -17.37
CA LYS A 110 42.36 -14.43 -17.34
C LYS A 110 43.77 -14.76 -17.87
N VAL A 111 44.26 -13.97 -18.83
CA VAL A 111 45.59 -14.10 -19.43
C VAL A 111 46.50 -12.98 -18.92
N ILE A 112 47.55 -13.37 -18.20
CA ILE A 112 48.49 -12.40 -17.60
C ILE A 112 49.19 -11.60 -18.69
N GLY A 113 49.17 -10.26 -18.55
CA GLY A 113 49.91 -9.35 -19.41
C GLY A 113 49.23 -9.01 -20.74
N LYS A 114 47.97 -9.41 -20.96
CA LYS A 114 47.17 -8.96 -22.12
C LYS A 114 46.05 -8.03 -21.65
N THR A 115 45.77 -6.97 -22.43
CA THR A 115 44.56 -6.14 -22.22
C THR A 115 43.33 -6.76 -22.85
N TYR A 116 43.52 -7.39 -24.01
CA TYR A 116 42.43 -7.98 -24.78
C TYR A 116 42.76 -9.40 -25.24
N VAL A 117 41.75 -10.25 -25.30
CA VAL A 117 41.72 -11.45 -26.15
C VAL A 117 40.58 -11.24 -27.14
N LEU A 118 40.89 -11.33 -28.43
CA LEU A 118 39.90 -11.16 -29.50
C LEU A 118 39.62 -12.53 -30.13
N ASP A 119 38.41 -13.04 -29.95
CA ASP A 119 37.97 -14.30 -30.56
C ASP A 119 37.03 -14.06 -31.73
N GLU A 120 37.26 -14.78 -32.84
CA GLU A 120 36.36 -14.85 -33.98
C GLU A 120 35.44 -16.08 -33.81
N VAL A 121 34.15 -15.86 -33.58
CA VAL A 121 33.13 -16.90 -33.64
C VAL A 121 32.63 -17.02 -35.08
N LYS A 122 33.06 -18.08 -35.76
CA LYS A 122 32.74 -18.34 -37.16
C LYS A 122 31.54 -19.25 -37.30
N VAL A 123 30.50 -18.75 -37.96
CA VAL A 123 29.29 -19.50 -38.32
C VAL A 123 29.34 -19.79 -39.81
N SER A 124 29.16 -21.05 -40.20
CA SER A 124 29.23 -21.47 -41.60
C SER A 124 28.04 -22.33 -42.01
N ALA A 125 27.63 -22.16 -43.27
CA ALA A 125 26.61 -22.92 -43.97
C ALA A 125 27.10 -23.25 -45.39
N ALA A 126 26.39 -24.14 -46.10
CA ALA A 126 26.77 -24.56 -47.46
C ALA A 126 26.88 -23.42 -48.48
N LEU A 127 26.20 -22.29 -48.24
CA LEU A 127 26.15 -21.13 -49.14
C LEU A 127 26.99 -19.93 -48.67
N GLY A 128 27.69 -20.02 -47.53
CA GLY A 128 28.53 -18.94 -47.02
C GLY A 128 28.87 -19.05 -45.53
N ALA A 129 29.76 -18.18 -45.06
CA ALA A 129 30.13 -18.06 -43.65
C ALA A 129 30.01 -16.60 -43.19
N ARG A 130 29.84 -16.39 -41.89
CA ARG A 130 29.81 -15.09 -41.23
C ARG A 130 30.39 -15.20 -39.84
N SER A 131 31.02 -14.12 -39.37
CA SER A 131 31.71 -14.10 -38.10
C SER A 131 31.09 -13.11 -37.14
N ALA A 132 31.10 -13.46 -35.86
CA ALA A 132 30.85 -12.58 -34.72
C ALA A 132 32.16 -12.46 -33.92
N TRP A 133 32.49 -11.26 -33.44
CA TRP A 133 33.76 -11.00 -32.77
C TRP A 133 33.57 -10.76 -31.27
N MET A 134 34.26 -11.51 -30.42
CA MET A 134 34.20 -11.34 -28.97
C MET A 134 35.49 -10.64 -28.52
N LEU A 135 35.39 -9.40 -28.06
CA LEU A 135 36.50 -8.68 -27.44
C LEU A 135 36.46 -8.92 -25.93
N VAL A 136 37.23 -9.90 -25.47
CA VAL A 136 37.35 -10.22 -24.04
C VAL A 136 38.36 -9.27 -23.41
N VAL A 137 37.87 -8.37 -22.56
CA VAL A 137 38.68 -7.44 -21.76
C VAL A 137 39.27 -8.22 -20.59
N GLN A 138 40.59 -8.31 -20.57
CA GLN A 138 41.39 -9.03 -19.59
C GLN A 138 41.81 -8.14 -18.41
N GLN A 139 41.94 -6.84 -18.68
CA GLN A 139 42.17 -5.76 -17.72
C GLN A 139 41.62 -4.45 -18.30
N ALA A 140 41.27 -3.50 -17.43
CA ALA A 140 40.69 -2.24 -17.86
C ALA A 140 41.68 -1.50 -18.78
N PRO A 141 41.22 -1.01 -19.95
CA PRO A 141 42.11 -0.31 -20.86
C PRO A 141 42.56 1.03 -20.28
N ALA A 142 43.86 1.28 -20.36
CA ALA A 142 44.47 2.49 -19.82
C ALA A 142 44.26 3.73 -20.71
N LEU A 143 44.01 3.51 -22.01
CA LEU A 143 43.82 4.57 -22.99
C LEU A 143 42.34 4.71 -23.35
N VAL A 144 41.84 5.95 -23.27
CA VAL A 144 40.54 6.32 -23.85
C VAL A 144 40.78 6.72 -25.30
N VAL A 145 40.12 6.03 -26.23
CA VAL A 145 40.20 6.33 -27.67
C VAL A 145 38.89 6.97 -28.10
N LYS A 146 38.95 8.20 -28.64
CA LYS A 146 37.76 8.92 -29.12
C LYS A 146 37.95 9.50 -30.53
N PRO A 147 36.89 9.60 -31.34
CA PRO A 147 36.95 10.25 -32.64
C PRO A 147 36.91 11.77 -32.50
N VAL A 148 37.73 12.45 -33.31
CA VAL A 148 37.73 13.91 -33.48
C VAL A 148 37.09 14.21 -34.83
N VAL A 149 35.84 14.65 -34.80
CA VAL A 149 35.09 14.95 -36.03
C VAL A 149 35.51 16.32 -36.56
N VAL A 150 36.33 16.33 -37.61
CA VAL A 150 36.69 17.55 -38.35
C VAL A 150 35.83 17.60 -39.62
N ALA A 151 35.04 18.66 -39.78
CA ALA A 151 34.16 18.81 -40.95
C ALA A 151 34.97 18.81 -42.27
N GLY A 152 34.75 17.81 -43.15
CA GLY A 152 35.11 17.94 -44.57
C GLY A 152 35.60 16.71 -45.36
N ALA A 153 35.84 15.53 -44.77
CA ALA A 153 36.32 14.36 -45.52
C ALA A 153 35.33 13.17 -45.47
N ALA A 154 34.65 12.89 -46.59
CA ALA A 154 33.70 11.78 -46.70
C ALA A 154 34.41 10.42 -46.45
N GLY A 155 33.90 9.63 -45.50
CA GLY A 155 34.42 8.29 -45.21
C GLY A 155 35.73 8.24 -44.39
N GLN A 156 36.12 9.35 -43.74
CA GLN A 156 37.33 9.44 -42.92
C GLN A 156 37.00 9.93 -41.50
N VAL A 157 37.71 9.43 -40.48
CA VAL A 157 37.65 9.93 -39.10
C VAL A 157 39.06 10.00 -38.51
N THR A 158 39.34 11.05 -37.73
CA THR A 158 40.61 11.16 -36.98
C THR A 158 40.36 10.66 -35.57
N LEU A 159 41.28 9.83 -35.04
CA LEU A 159 41.20 9.31 -33.69
C LEU A 159 42.25 9.98 -32.81
N GLN A 160 41.87 10.22 -31.57
CA GLN A 160 42.74 10.71 -30.50
C GLN A 160 42.79 9.64 -29.41
N ALA A 161 43.97 9.40 -28.87
CA ALA A 161 44.14 8.57 -27.67
C ALA A 161 44.54 9.46 -26.51
N LEU A 162 43.80 9.33 -25.42
CA LEU A 162 43.99 10.04 -24.18
C LEU A 162 44.45 9.05 -23.13
N TRP A 163 45.51 9.42 -22.41
CA TRP A 163 45.95 8.71 -21.22
C TRP A 163 45.75 9.63 -20.02
N SER A 164 44.79 9.28 -19.14
CA SER A 164 44.41 10.13 -17.99
C SER A 164 44.10 11.58 -18.37
N GLY A 165 43.35 11.79 -19.47
CA GLY A 165 42.97 13.11 -19.99
C GLY A 165 44.04 13.80 -20.85
N ILE A 166 45.28 13.31 -20.84
CA ILE A 166 46.37 13.89 -21.62
C ILE A 166 46.45 13.19 -22.99
N GLU A 167 46.46 13.97 -24.07
CA GLU A 167 46.68 13.43 -25.40
C GLU A 167 48.08 12.83 -25.55
N ILE A 168 48.13 11.57 -25.99
CA ILE A 168 49.35 10.86 -26.29
C ILE A 168 49.41 10.47 -27.77
N LYS A 169 50.60 10.09 -28.23
CA LYS A 169 50.81 9.58 -29.60
C LYS A 169 51.00 8.06 -29.54
N PRO A 170 49.93 7.27 -29.68
CA PRO A 170 50.04 5.82 -29.67
C PRO A 170 50.51 5.28 -31.03
N VAL A 171 50.85 4.01 -31.05
CA VAL A 171 50.88 3.18 -32.24
C VAL A 171 49.45 2.72 -32.52
N TRP A 172 48.90 3.12 -33.67
CA TRP A 172 47.57 2.73 -34.12
C TRP A 172 47.62 1.40 -34.88
N THR A 173 46.74 0.46 -34.54
CA THR A 173 46.61 -0.82 -35.25
C THR A 173 45.15 -1.16 -35.50
N LEU A 174 44.86 -1.81 -36.62
CA LEU A 174 43.54 -2.39 -36.90
C LEU A 174 43.52 -3.83 -36.43
N ALA A 175 42.38 -4.32 -35.95
CA ALA A 175 42.21 -5.74 -35.68
C ALA A 175 42.47 -6.57 -36.95
N PRO A 176 42.95 -7.82 -36.85
CA PRO A 176 43.17 -8.69 -38.00
C PRO A 176 41.95 -8.75 -38.92
N ASP A 177 42.18 -8.72 -40.24
CA ASP A 177 41.14 -8.74 -41.29
C ASP A 177 40.12 -7.59 -41.26
N SER A 178 40.36 -6.54 -40.48
CA SER A 178 39.52 -5.34 -40.48
C SER A 178 39.59 -4.55 -41.78
N PRO A 179 38.46 -3.97 -42.26
CA PRO A 179 38.43 -3.17 -43.46
C PRO A 179 39.11 -1.80 -43.27
N GLY A 180 39.71 -1.27 -44.34
CA GLY A 180 40.22 0.10 -44.39
C GLY A 180 41.71 0.23 -44.07
N SER A 181 42.15 1.44 -43.74
CA SER A 181 43.53 1.72 -43.33
C SER A 181 43.58 2.85 -42.30
N ILE A 182 44.56 2.81 -41.40
CA ILE A 182 44.81 3.86 -40.42
C ILE A 182 46.23 4.40 -40.56
N THR A 183 46.38 5.72 -40.51
CA THR A 183 47.70 6.37 -40.56
C THR A 183 48.34 6.44 -39.17
N VAL A 184 49.65 6.74 -39.14
CA VAL A 184 50.40 6.97 -37.89
C VAL A 184 49.86 8.13 -37.04
N ASP A 185 49.15 9.08 -37.67
CA ASP A 185 48.50 10.21 -37.00
C ASP A 185 47.04 9.92 -36.59
N GLY A 186 46.63 8.64 -36.58
CA GLY A 186 45.30 8.22 -36.14
C GLY A 186 44.17 8.49 -37.13
N LYS A 187 44.46 8.76 -38.41
CA LYS A 187 43.41 8.96 -39.43
C LYS A 187 42.98 7.63 -40.02
N TYR A 188 41.77 7.19 -39.67
CA TYR A 188 41.15 6.00 -40.26
C TYR A 188 40.38 6.37 -41.52
N GLN A 189 40.59 5.59 -42.59
CA GLN A 189 39.91 5.68 -43.87
C GLN A 189 39.12 4.38 -44.13
N ALA A 190 37.79 4.50 -44.24
CA ALA A 190 36.93 3.39 -44.62
C ALA A 190 37.05 3.09 -46.13
N PRO A 191 36.89 1.82 -46.57
CA PRO A 191 36.81 1.48 -48.00
C PRO A 191 35.56 2.05 -48.67
N ASP A 192 35.65 2.35 -49.97
CA ASP A 192 34.53 2.88 -50.77
C ASP A 192 33.29 1.97 -50.79
N SER A 193 33.49 0.66 -50.61
CA SER A 193 32.42 -0.32 -50.38
C SER A 193 32.95 -1.49 -49.56
N THR A 194 32.27 -1.85 -48.47
CA THR A 194 32.59 -3.01 -47.64
C THR A 194 31.30 -3.69 -47.13
N PRO A 195 31.24 -5.03 -47.10
CA PRO A 195 30.14 -5.75 -46.46
C PRO A 195 30.21 -5.71 -44.94
N GLU A 196 31.36 -5.34 -44.37
CA GLU A 196 31.57 -5.22 -42.93
C GLU A 196 30.84 -4.01 -42.35
N ARG A 197 30.33 -4.17 -41.13
CA ARG A 197 29.49 -3.16 -40.47
C ARG A 197 30.19 -2.44 -39.32
N PHE A 198 31.42 -2.80 -39.01
CA PHE A 198 32.24 -2.12 -38.03
C PHE A 198 33.73 -2.29 -38.35
N VAL A 199 34.57 -1.48 -37.71
CA VAL A 199 36.01 -1.70 -37.61
C VAL A 199 36.44 -1.58 -36.14
N LEU A 200 37.36 -2.43 -35.71
CA LEU A 200 37.97 -2.36 -34.39
C LEU A 200 39.39 -1.80 -34.53
N VAL A 201 39.65 -0.69 -33.85
CA VAL A 201 40.94 0.00 -33.84
C VAL A 201 41.53 -0.07 -32.44
N PHE A 202 42.81 -0.44 -32.35
CA PHE A 202 43.58 -0.41 -31.11
C PHE A 202 44.59 0.74 -31.12
N ALA A 203 44.85 1.28 -29.94
CA ALA A 203 45.93 2.21 -29.65
C ALA A 203 46.85 1.56 -28.62
N THR A 204 48.16 1.53 -28.89
CA THR A 204 49.17 1.01 -27.96
C THR A 204 50.24 2.05 -27.72
N PHE A 205 50.59 2.33 -26.46
CA PHE A 205 51.64 3.28 -26.09
C PHE A 205 52.57 2.66 -25.05
N ALA A 206 53.86 2.57 -25.35
CA ALA A 206 54.85 2.01 -24.44
C ALA A 206 55.27 3.05 -23.39
N ASP A 207 55.07 2.73 -22.11
CA ASP A 207 55.48 3.54 -20.97
C ASP A 207 56.52 2.81 -20.09
N GLU A 208 57.48 3.57 -19.55
CA GLU A 208 58.57 3.01 -18.74
C GLU A 208 58.09 2.53 -17.35
N MET A 209 57.03 3.14 -16.78
CA MET A 209 56.53 2.84 -15.44
C MET A 209 55.42 1.79 -15.45
N PHE A 210 54.59 1.78 -16.50
CA PHE A 210 53.37 0.98 -16.56
C PHE A 210 53.34 -0.06 -17.70
N GLY A 211 54.36 -0.08 -18.56
CA GLY A 211 54.43 -1.00 -19.71
C GLY A 211 53.57 -0.52 -20.87
N ASP A 212 53.07 -1.44 -21.68
CA ASP A 212 52.22 -1.09 -22.82
C ASP A 212 50.82 -0.69 -22.34
N MET A 213 50.44 0.56 -22.60
CA MET A 213 49.11 1.10 -22.38
C MET A 213 48.28 0.82 -23.63
N GLU A 214 47.14 0.18 -23.47
CA GLU A 214 46.27 -0.18 -24.59
C GLU A 214 44.87 0.42 -24.45
N GLY A 215 44.27 0.78 -25.58
CA GLY A 215 42.90 1.26 -25.71
C GLY A 215 42.29 0.76 -27.01
N HIS A 216 40.96 0.80 -27.11
CA HIS A 216 40.27 0.40 -28.32
C HIS A 216 39.09 1.31 -28.62
N ILE A 217 38.66 1.31 -29.87
CA ILE A 217 37.39 1.90 -30.31
C ILE A 217 36.76 1.01 -31.40
N ILE A 218 35.45 0.85 -31.35
CA ILE A 218 34.65 0.21 -32.39
C ILE A 218 33.94 1.31 -33.17
N LEU A 219 34.27 1.46 -34.46
CA LEU A 219 33.61 2.44 -35.33
C LEU A 219 32.58 1.73 -36.22
N PRO A 220 31.34 2.24 -36.34
CA PRO A 220 30.34 1.67 -37.23
C PRO A 220 30.66 1.99 -38.70
N LEU A 221 30.31 1.07 -39.61
CA LEU A 221 30.52 1.22 -41.06
C LEU A 221 29.20 1.08 -41.84
N PRO A 222 29.01 1.89 -42.90
CA PRO A 222 29.93 2.93 -43.40
C PRO A 222 29.85 4.22 -42.57
N LEU A 223 30.99 4.89 -42.33
CA LEU A 223 31.08 6.07 -41.44
C LEU A 223 30.12 7.22 -41.82
N LEU A 224 29.76 7.35 -43.11
CA LEU A 224 28.86 8.38 -43.60
C LEU A 224 27.43 8.26 -43.05
N ASP A 225 27.01 7.05 -42.67
CA ASP A 225 25.67 6.79 -42.15
C ASP A 225 25.57 7.10 -40.65
N PHE A 226 26.70 7.36 -39.97
CA PHE A 226 26.81 7.46 -38.50
C PHE A 226 27.49 8.76 -38.02
N GLN A 227 27.30 9.88 -38.72
CA GLN A 227 27.98 11.15 -38.39
C GLN A 227 27.57 11.72 -37.02
N ASP A 228 26.31 11.56 -36.65
CA ASP A 228 25.79 12.02 -35.35
C ASP A 228 26.36 11.16 -34.22
N GLU A 229 26.40 9.84 -34.40
CA GLU A 229 26.98 8.89 -33.46
C GLU A 229 28.48 9.10 -33.28
N LEU A 230 29.23 9.38 -34.36
CA LEU A 230 30.65 9.71 -34.28
C LEU A 230 30.89 11.02 -33.52
N THR A 231 29.98 11.98 -33.61
CA THR A 231 30.04 13.23 -32.84
C THR A 231 29.75 12.96 -31.35
N LEU A 232 28.75 12.12 -31.06
CA LEU A 232 28.44 11.67 -29.70
C LEU A 232 29.58 10.85 -29.07
N MET A 233 30.25 10.00 -29.85
CA MET A 233 31.43 9.24 -29.41
C MET A 233 32.64 10.13 -29.13
N GLY A 234 32.74 11.30 -29.79
CA GLY A 234 33.85 12.24 -29.67
C GLY A 234 33.65 13.35 -28.62
N GLY A 235 32.40 13.65 -28.26
CA GLY A 235 32.06 14.61 -27.23
C GLY A 235 32.32 14.04 -25.84
N ASP A 236 32.69 14.91 -24.89
CA ASP A 236 32.64 14.52 -23.48
C ASP A 236 31.17 14.27 -23.11
N ALA A 237 30.89 13.21 -22.36
CA ALA A 237 29.55 12.65 -22.10
C ALA A 237 28.48 13.65 -21.57
N SER A 238 28.88 14.89 -21.27
CA SER A 238 28.08 16.05 -20.88
C SER A 238 26.96 16.51 -21.85
N SER A 239 26.90 16.04 -23.11
CA SER A 239 25.98 16.63 -24.11
C SER A 239 24.82 15.76 -24.63
N VAL A 240 24.41 14.67 -23.96
CA VAL A 240 23.18 13.95 -24.33
C VAL A 240 21.98 14.55 -23.59
N SER A 241 21.43 15.61 -24.18
CA SER A 241 20.18 16.24 -23.77
C SER A 241 18.99 15.26 -23.93
N LEU A 242 18.38 14.90 -22.80
CA LEU A 242 16.96 14.58 -22.57
C LEU A 242 16.10 14.35 -23.83
N LEU A 243 15.82 13.09 -24.14
CA LEU A 243 14.68 12.73 -24.97
C LEU A 243 13.38 13.13 -24.24
N SER A 244 12.78 14.20 -24.74
CA SER A 244 11.44 14.72 -24.42
C SER A 244 10.44 13.62 -24.03
N THR A 245 10.12 13.53 -22.74
CA THR A 245 8.93 12.83 -22.24
C THR A 245 7.68 13.62 -22.62
N ALA A 246 7.03 13.24 -23.72
CA ALA A 246 5.70 13.73 -24.03
C ALA A 246 4.73 13.21 -22.94
N LYS A 247 4.22 14.14 -22.12
CA LYS A 247 3.13 13.90 -21.16
C LYS A 247 1.99 13.12 -21.82
N PRO A 248 1.48 12.04 -21.20
CA PRO A 248 0.18 11.50 -21.59
C PRO A 248 -0.88 12.60 -21.38
N LYS A 249 -1.69 12.83 -22.40
CA LYS A 249 -2.84 13.73 -22.35
C LYS A 249 -3.79 13.26 -21.26
N ALA A 250 -3.96 14.09 -20.24
CA ALA A 250 -5.09 13.98 -19.33
C ALA A 250 -6.39 14.02 -20.14
N VAL A 251 -7.14 12.93 -20.08
CA VAL A 251 -8.52 12.88 -20.57
C VAL A 251 -9.37 13.73 -19.61
N ALA A 252 -10.24 14.54 -20.18
CA ALA A 252 -11.05 15.52 -19.48
C ALA A 252 -11.91 14.87 -18.39
N LYS A 253 -11.75 15.34 -17.14
CA LYS A 253 -12.74 15.12 -16.08
C LYS A 253 -14.05 15.77 -16.49
N GLN A 254 -15.09 14.96 -16.68
CA GLN A 254 -16.46 15.44 -16.66
C GLN A 254 -16.72 16.09 -15.30
N SER A 255 -17.27 17.30 -15.35
CA SER A 255 -17.74 18.04 -14.19
C SER A 255 -18.80 17.21 -13.47
N ALA A 256 -18.47 16.62 -12.33
CA ALA A 256 -19.45 16.04 -11.42
C ALA A 256 -20.31 17.19 -10.87
N LEU A 257 -21.62 17.11 -11.13
CA LEU A 257 -22.63 17.88 -10.43
C LEU A 257 -22.44 17.66 -8.92
N ALA A 258 -22.60 18.71 -8.11
CA ALA A 258 -22.49 18.62 -6.66
C ALA A 258 -23.36 17.47 -6.14
N VAL A 259 -22.72 16.40 -5.65
CA VAL A 259 -23.40 15.26 -5.06
C VAL A 259 -23.65 15.63 -3.59
N ASP A 260 -24.92 15.75 -3.21
CA ASP A 260 -25.28 15.93 -1.80
C ASP A 260 -24.94 14.64 -1.02
N THR A 261 -23.88 14.72 -0.23
CA THR A 261 -23.33 13.68 0.65
C THR A 261 -23.83 13.81 2.09
N SER A 262 -24.79 14.68 2.39
CA SER A 262 -25.41 14.73 3.72
C SER A 262 -26.21 13.47 4.05
N ILE A 263 -26.54 13.24 5.33
CA ILE A 263 -27.45 12.14 5.72
C ILE A 263 -28.78 12.23 4.96
N GLN A 264 -29.32 13.45 4.80
CA GLN A 264 -30.56 13.66 4.05
C GLN A 264 -30.39 13.28 2.57
N GLY A 265 -29.34 13.78 1.92
CA GLY A 265 -29.07 13.48 0.51
C GLY A 265 -28.81 11.99 0.25
N LEU A 266 -28.21 11.27 1.19
CA LEU A 266 -28.05 9.81 1.13
C LEU A 266 -29.38 9.09 1.34
N THR A 267 -30.20 9.52 2.31
CA THR A 267 -31.52 8.94 2.58
C THR A 267 -32.47 9.12 1.39
N GLU A 268 -32.49 10.30 0.76
CA GLU A 268 -33.29 10.58 -0.44
C GLU A 268 -32.82 9.75 -1.65
N TRP A 269 -31.51 9.57 -1.79
CA TRP A 269 -30.95 8.68 -2.81
C TRP A 269 -31.38 7.23 -2.58
N MET A 270 -31.37 6.76 -1.34
CA MET A 270 -31.81 5.40 -1.00
C MET A 270 -33.32 5.19 -1.19
N ALA A 271 -34.13 6.21 -0.87
CA ALA A 271 -35.58 6.16 -0.99
C ALA A 271 -36.07 6.05 -2.46
N ASN A 272 -35.25 6.51 -3.42
CA ASN A 272 -35.65 6.51 -4.82
C ASN A 272 -35.67 5.08 -5.40
N PRO A 273 -36.84 4.56 -5.83
CA PRO A 273 -36.97 3.19 -6.30
C PRO A 273 -36.19 2.91 -7.59
N ALA A 274 -35.78 3.93 -8.35
CA ALA A 274 -34.93 3.78 -9.53
C ALA A 274 -33.49 3.40 -9.17
N ASN A 275 -33.07 3.60 -7.92
CA ASN A 275 -31.71 3.32 -7.46
C ASN A 275 -31.62 1.90 -6.88
N ASN A 276 -30.70 1.11 -7.42
CA ASN A 276 -30.31 -0.17 -6.83
C ASN A 276 -29.17 0.07 -5.83
N VAL A 277 -29.53 0.42 -4.60
CA VAL A 277 -28.58 0.79 -3.53
C VAL A 277 -27.73 -0.40 -3.15
N MET A 278 -28.36 -1.52 -2.83
CA MET A 278 -27.68 -2.70 -2.28
C MET A 278 -27.02 -3.55 -3.36
N LEU A 279 -27.36 -3.37 -4.65
CA LEU A 279 -26.78 -4.11 -5.77
C LEU A 279 -26.90 -5.64 -5.60
N GLY A 280 -27.89 -6.12 -4.83
CA GLY A 280 -28.07 -7.53 -4.47
C GLY A 280 -27.17 -8.04 -3.34
N TRP A 281 -26.36 -7.18 -2.72
CA TRP A 281 -25.59 -7.50 -1.52
C TRP A 281 -26.44 -7.37 -0.26
N ASP A 282 -26.11 -8.13 0.78
CA ASP A 282 -26.87 -8.16 2.02
C ASP A 282 -26.52 -7.00 2.96
N SER A 283 -25.25 -6.61 2.96
CA SER A 283 -24.75 -5.46 3.70
C SER A 283 -23.59 -4.79 2.96
N ILE A 284 -23.45 -3.48 3.13
CA ILE A 284 -22.35 -2.69 2.59
C ILE A 284 -21.81 -1.80 3.70
N ALA A 285 -20.57 -2.03 4.13
CA ALA A 285 -19.89 -1.19 5.12
C ALA A 285 -18.89 -0.26 4.44
N ALA A 286 -18.90 1.02 4.80
CA ALA A 286 -17.95 2.03 4.37
C ALA A 286 -17.13 2.51 5.57
N MET A 287 -15.80 2.59 5.43
CA MET A 287 -14.87 3.03 6.47
C MET A 287 -13.94 4.11 5.95
N ASP A 288 -13.83 5.23 6.67
CA ASP A 288 -12.92 6.33 6.35
C ASP A 288 -11.47 5.87 6.30
N ARG A 289 -10.72 6.36 5.30
CA ARG A 289 -9.31 6.00 5.06
C ARG A 289 -8.42 6.21 6.27
N ARG A 290 -8.57 7.33 6.99
CA ARG A 290 -7.71 7.68 8.13
C ARG A 290 -7.95 6.70 9.26
N LYS A 291 -9.21 6.31 9.50
CA LYS A 291 -9.55 5.26 10.46
C LYS A 291 -9.05 3.88 10.03
N ALA A 292 -9.17 3.51 8.76
CA ALA A 292 -8.60 2.26 8.26
C ALA A 292 -7.05 2.22 8.41
N ASN A 293 -6.36 3.32 8.11
CA ASN A 293 -4.92 3.45 8.34
C ASN A 293 -4.52 3.44 9.82
N SER A 294 -5.41 3.87 10.71
CA SER A 294 -5.22 3.76 12.16
C SER A 294 -5.31 2.29 12.60
N LEU A 295 -6.24 1.51 12.03
CA LEU A 295 -6.34 0.06 12.29
C LEU A 295 -5.12 -0.70 11.75
N LEU A 296 -4.64 -0.37 10.54
CA LEU A 296 -3.39 -0.94 10.00
C LEU A 296 -2.18 -0.62 10.87
N LEU A 297 -2.09 0.60 11.42
CA LEU A 297 -1.02 0.95 12.35
C LEU A 297 -1.10 0.13 13.65
N GLN A 298 -2.30 -0.06 14.21
CA GLN A 298 -2.47 -0.90 15.41
C GLN A 298 -2.10 -2.37 15.14
N GLU A 299 -2.49 -2.89 13.97
CA GLU A 299 -2.05 -4.21 13.50
C GLU A 299 -0.53 -4.29 13.41
N TYR A 300 0.13 -3.29 12.81
CA TYR A 300 1.58 -3.24 12.74
C TYR A 300 2.24 -3.23 14.13
N ILE A 301 1.72 -2.46 15.08
CA ILE A 301 2.23 -2.41 16.46
C ILE A 301 2.05 -3.78 17.16
N HIS A 302 0.93 -4.45 16.91
CA HIS A 302 0.67 -5.79 17.45
C HIS A 302 1.64 -6.84 16.87
N ARG A 303 2.06 -6.69 15.61
CA ARG A 303 3.00 -7.60 14.94
C ARG A 303 4.36 -7.69 15.63
N PHE A 304 4.81 -6.68 16.36
CA PHE A 304 6.08 -6.76 17.11
C PHE A 304 6.06 -7.77 18.27
N SER A 305 4.87 -8.10 18.79
CA SER A 305 4.72 -9.10 19.85
C SER A 305 4.13 -10.42 19.36
N SER A 306 3.95 -10.56 18.05
CA SER A 306 3.57 -11.82 17.42
C SER A 306 4.65 -12.23 16.43
N ASN A 307 4.72 -13.51 16.06
CA ASN A 307 5.76 -14.00 15.13
C ASN A 307 5.46 -13.62 13.66
N THR A 308 4.83 -12.47 13.44
CA THR A 308 4.21 -12.02 12.18
C THR A 308 4.79 -10.71 11.65
N TYR A 309 5.75 -10.12 12.40
CA TYR A 309 6.54 -8.98 11.96
C TYR A 309 7.40 -9.32 10.73
N LEU A 310 7.47 -8.38 9.79
CA LEU A 310 8.34 -8.47 8.63
C LEU A 310 9.76 -8.03 9.04
N PRO A 311 10.75 -8.95 9.08
CA PRO A 311 12.12 -8.59 9.43
C PRO A 311 12.73 -7.62 8.42
N PRO A 312 13.82 -6.91 8.79
CA PRO A 312 14.56 -6.05 7.87
C PRO A 312 14.94 -6.78 6.58
N VAL A 313 14.78 -6.10 5.45
CA VAL A 313 14.98 -6.65 4.12
C VAL A 313 16.39 -6.35 3.63
N SER A 314 17.11 -7.36 3.17
CA SER A 314 18.40 -7.21 2.50
C SER A 314 18.38 -7.93 1.16
N GLY A 315 19.09 -7.40 0.17
CA GLY A 315 19.11 -7.97 -1.18
C GLY A 315 20.02 -7.22 -2.14
N GLN A 316 20.21 -7.79 -3.33
CA GLN A 316 21.01 -7.19 -4.39
C GLN A 316 20.15 -7.08 -5.64
N VAL A 317 20.20 -5.92 -6.29
CA VAL A 317 19.43 -5.60 -7.49
C VAL A 317 20.41 -5.14 -8.58
N PRO A 318 20.78 -6.00 -9.54
CA PRO A 318 21.57 -5.58 -10.69
C PRO A 318 20.78 -4.56 -11.52
N THR A 319 21.25 -3.32 -11.60
CA THR A 319 20.62 -2.28 -12.42
C THR A 319 21.07 -2.37 -13.87
N VAL A 320 22.35 -2.70 -14.07
CA VAL A 320 22.93 -3.12 -15.35
C VAL A 320 23.73 -4.38 -15.11
N ILE A 321 23.36 -5.46 -15.81
CA ILE A 321 23.97 -6.78 -15.62
C ILE A 321 25.49 -6.66 -15.76
N ASN A 322 26.20 -7.10 -14.71
CA ASN A 322 27.65 -7.12 -14.65
C ASN A 322 28.35 -5.75 -14.80
N GLU A 323 27.65 -4.66 -14.53
CA GLU A 323 28.23 -3.31 -14.54
C GLU A 323 27.79 -2.49 -13.33
N TRP A 324 26.50 -2.49 -13.01
CA TRP A 324 25.93 -1.69 -11.91
C TRP A 324 25.00 -2.53 -11.03
N MET A 325 25.09 -2.31 -9.73
CA MET A 325 24.29 -3.05 -8.75
C MET A 325 23.95 -2.17 -7.56
N GLU A 326 22.71 -2.30 -7.10
CA GLU A 326 22.26 -1.79 -5.81
C GLU A 326 22.34 -2.91 -4.77
N SER A 327 23.05 -2.68 -3.67
CA SER A 327 23.09 -3.58 -2.51
C SER A 327 22.34 -2.94 -1.35
N ILE A 328 21.27 -3.60 -0.93
CA ILE A 328 20.34 -3.17 0.11
C ILE A 328 20.63 -3.97 1.38
N HIS A 329 20.83 -3.27 2.49
CA HIS A 329 21.11 -3.86 3.79
C HIS A 329 20.12 -3.35 4.84
N GLU A 330 19.40 -4.29 5.46
CA GLU A 330 18.51 -4.08 6.60
C GLU A 330 17.46 -2.96 6.41
N PHE A 331 16.82 -2.92 5.25
CA PHE A 331 15.69 -2.02 5.01
C PHE A 331 14.53 -2.33 5.95
N LEU A 332 14.22 -1.37 6.83
CA LEU A 332 13.12 -1.48 7.79
C LEU A 332 11.85 -0.87 7.20
N LEU A 333 10.86 -1.71 6.88
CA LEU A 333 9.57 -1.25 6.36
C LEU A 333 8.62 -0.81 7.49
N ASP A 334 8.01 0.36 7.31
CA ASP A 334 6.94 0.86 8.19
C ASP A 334 5.58 0.21 7.89
N ALA A 335 4.58 0.51 8.72
CA ALA A 335 3.20 0.14 8.51
C ALA A 335 2.69 0.59 7.12
N PRO A 336 2.04 -0.30 6.36
CA PRO A 336 1.45 0.05 5.08
C PRO A 336 0.30 1.03 5.28
N ARG A 337 0.29 2.10 4.49
CA ARG A 337 -0.74 3.14 4.50
C ARG A 337 -1.51 3.15 3.19
N LEU A 338 -2.83 3.10 3.29
CA LEU A 338 -3.74 3.23 2.16
C LEU A 338 -3.81 4.70 1.71
N ALA A 339 -3.68 4.86 0.40
CA ALA A 339 -4.01 6.06 -0.37
C ALA A 339 -4.94 5.65 -1.51
N PHE A 340 -5.95 6.46 -1.80
CA PHE A 340 -6.93 6.16 -2.85
C PHE A 340 -6.65 7.02 -4.07
N VAL A 341 -5.74 6.54 -4.92
CA VAL A 341 -5.34 7.24 -6.14
C VAL A 341 -6.03 6.58 -7.34
N ASN A 342 -7.38 6.63 -7.43
CA ASN A 342 -8.09 6.59 -8.71
C ASN A 342 -9.60 6.86 -8.63
N ASP A 343 -10.16 7.33 -9.75
CA ASP A 343 -11.52 7.88 -9.90
C ASP A 343 -12.57 6.83 -10.38
N ASP A 344 -12.31 5.52 -10.34
CA ASP A 344 -13.21 4.51 -10.90
C ASP A 344 -13.33 3.24 -10.02
N LEU A 345 -14.52 3.02 -9.46
CA LEU A 345 -14.90 1.82 -8.69
C LEU A 345 -14.82 0.51 -9.50
N GLY A 346 -14.80 0.60 -10.85
CA GLY A 346 -14.77 -0.52 -11.78
C GLY A 346 -13.43 -1.25 -11.88
N ASN A 347 -12.32 -0.60 -11.50
CA ASN A 347 -10.97 -1.21 -11.41
C ASN A 347 -10.42 -0.95 -10.00
N SER A 348 -10.99 -1.62 -9.01
CA SER A 348 -10.73 -1.26 -7.61
C SER A 348 -9.35 -1.71 -7.14
N HIS A 349 -8.40 -0.77 -7.25
CA HIS A 349 -7.11 -0.84 -6.60
C HIS A 349 -7.06 0.08 -5.38
N ALA A 350 -6.28 -0.32 -4.38
CA ALA A 350 -5.84 0.57 -3.33
C ALA A 350 -4.32 0.72 -3.40
N THR A 351 -3.84 1.96 -3.49
CA THR A 351 -2.41 2.22 -3.42
C THR A 351 -1.97 2.11 -1.96
N LEU A 352 -1.04 1.21 -1.67
CA LEU A 352 -0.39 1.06 -0.40
C LEU A 352 0.98 1.74 -0.47
N THR A 353 1.32 2.50 0.57
CA THR A 353 2.64 3.13 0.72
C THR A 353 3.27 2.67 2.02
N CYS A 354 4.51 2.19 1.96
CA CYS A 354 5.34 1.89 3.11
C CYS A 354 6.57 2.81 3.08
N VAL A 355 6.89 3.46 4.19
CA VAL A 355 8.15 4.21 4.33
C VAL A 355 9.26 3.25 4.74
N ILE A 356 10.44 3.40 4.17
CA ILE A 356 11.64 2.69 4.61
C ILE A 356 12.31 3.54 5.70
N LEU A 357 12.25 3.10 6.95
CA LEU A 357 12.65 3.88 8.11
C LEU A 357 14.14 3.79 8.43
N GLY A 358 14.81 2.77 7.93
CA GLY A 358 16.21 2.49 8.27
C GLY A 358 16.83 1.53 7.28
N GLY A 359 18.16 1.42 7.34
CA GLY A 359 18.97 0.55 6.50
C GLY A 359 20.03 1.31 5.71
N THR A 360 20.83 0.58 4.94
CA THR A 360 21.91 1.13 4.11
C THR A 360 21.73 0.68 2.67
N GLN A 361 21.95 1.59 1.73
CA GLN A 361 21.96 1.32 0.30
C GLN A 361 23.32 1.68 -0.28
N LEU A 362 23.91 0.73 -1.01
CA LEU A 362 25.17 0.91 -1.73
C LEU A 362 24.93 0.80 -3.23
N THR A 363 25.28 1.83 -3.99
CA THR A 363 25.45 1.69 -5.44
C THR A 363 26.87 1.27 -5.73
N LEU A 364 27.00 0.18 -6.48
CA LEU A 364 28.25 -0.48 -6.80
C LEU A 364 28.47 -0.44 -8.31
N LYS A 365 29.69 -0.12 -8.71
CA LYS A 365 30.15 -0.18 -10.10
C LYS A 365 31.19 -1.29 -10.24
N LYS A 366 31.04 -2.14 -11.25
CA LYS A 366 32.00 -3.21 -11.53
C LYS A 366 33.24 -2.64 -12.19
N ASN A 367 34.40 -3.01 -11.66
CA ASN A 367 35.72 -2.68 -12.18
C ASN A 367 36.50 -3.96 -12.49
N VAL A 368 36.26 -4.52 -13.69
CA VAL A 368 36.80 -5.80 -14.23
C VAL A 368 36.60 -7.01 -13.29
N ASP A 369 37.32 -7.05 -12.18
CA ASP A 369 37.34 -8.14 -11.19
C ASP A 369 36.82 -7.72 -9.79
N SER A 370 36.53 -6.43 -9.53
CA SER A 370 36.02 -5.96 -8.23
C SER A 370 34.74 -5.13 -8.35
N TRP A 371 34.00 -4.99 -7.25
CA TRP A 371 32.86 -4.08 -7.12
C TRP A 371 33.25 -2.91 -6.22
N ASP A 372 33.21 -1.70 -6.77
CA ASP A 372 33.60 -0.49 -6.07
C ASP A 372 32.35 0.28 -5.63
N VAL A 373 32.32 0.74 -4.37
CA VAL A 373 31.25 1.59 -3.85
C VAL A 373 31.39 2.98 -4.46
N VAL A 374 30.35 3.42 -5.16
CA VAL A 374 30.28 4.75 -5.77
C VAL A 374 29.18 5.63 -5.19
N LYS A 375 28.21 5.05 -4.47
CA LYS A 375 27.22 5.79 -3.67
C LYS A 375 26.96 5.05 -2.38
N LEU A 376 26.89 5.80 -1.27
CA LEU A 376 26.48 5.30 0.03
C LEU A 376 25.34 6.15 0.57
N THR A 377 24.19 5.53 0.77
CA THR A 377 23.03 6.15 1.40
C THR A 377 22.72 5.42 2.70
N ARG A 378 22.57 6.17 3.79
CA ARG A 378 22.08 5.65 5.06
C ARG A 378 20.68 6.22 5.30
N ILE A 379 19.72 5.33 5.43
CA ILE A 379 18.31 5.67 5.59
C ILE A 379 18.00 5.89 7.07
N ASP A 380 17.20 6.91 7.35
CA ASP A 380 16.58 7.12 8.65
C ASP A 380 15.12 7.59 8.49
N PRO A 381 14.36 7.69 9.59
CA PRO A 381 12.92 8.02 9.54
C PRO A 381 12.57 9.40 8.99
N LEU A 382 13.53 10.32 8.85
CA LEU A 382 13.29 11.70 8.40
C LEU A 382 13.38 11.87 6.88
N GLN A 383 14.15 11.03 6.17
CA GLN A 383 14.28 11.10 4.70
C GLN A 383 14.19 9.75 3.98
N GLY A 384 13.54 8.77 4.61
CA GLY A 384 13.44 7.43 4.06
C GLY A 384 12.65 7.32 2.75
N PRO A 385 13.10 6.49 1.78
CA PRO A 385 12.36 6.23 0.55
C PRO A 385 10.99 5.61 0.81
N ARG A 386 10.08 5.73 -0.16
CA ARG A 386 8.76 5.10 -0.11
C ARG A 386 8.66 3.96 -1.10
N LEU A 387 8.14 2.83 -0.63
CA LEU A 387 7.67 1.74 -1.47
C LEU A 387 6.16 1.94 -1.70
N THR A 388 5.76 2.17 -2.95
CA THR A 388 4.35 2.23 -3.36
C THR A 388 3.99 0.99 -4.15
N LEU A 389 2.79 0.45 -3.94
CA LEU A 389 2.25 -0.72 -4.65
C LEU A 389 0.73 -0.61 -4.76
N ASP A 390 0.13 -1.19 -5.79
CA ASP A 390 -1.31 -1.21 -6.00
C ASP A 390 -1.89 -2.58 -5.64
N LEU A 391 -2.67 -2.65 -4.55
CA LEU A 391 -3.38 -3.87 -4.15
C LEU A 391 -4.67 -4.03 -4.96
N SER A 392 -4.82 -5.16 -5.66
CA SER A 392 -6.08 -5.53 -6.33
C SER A 392 -7.13 -5.96 -5.29
N LEU A 393 -8.12 -5.11 -5.01
CA LEU A 393 -9.17 -5.42 -4.04
C LEU A 393 -10.20 -6.42 -4.58
N GLU A 394 -10.24 -6.63 -5.90
CA GLU A 394 -11.07 -7.66 -6.51
C GLU A 394 -10.57 -9.07 -6.20
N GLU A 395 -9.25 -9.24 -6.21
CA GLU A 395 -8.59 -10.53 -5.95
C GLU A 395 -8.49 -10.84 -4.46
N VAL A 396 -8.57 -9.83 -3.60
CA VAL A 396 -8.60 -9.98 -2.13
C VAL A 396 -9.96 -10.52 -1.62
N ALA A 397 -10.98 -10.64 -2.50
CA ALA A 397 -12.30 -11.16 -2.14
C ALA A 397 -12.20 -12.57 -1.53
N GLY A 398 -12.72 -12.72 -0.31
CA GLY A 398 -12.57 -13.94 0.50
C GLY A 398 -13.89 -14.61 0.85
N LEU A 399 -13.83 -15.94 1.00
CA LEU A 399 -14.76 -16.65 1.87
C LEU A 399 -14.45 -16.25 3.32
N VAL A 400 -15.49 -16.00 4.09
CA VAL A 400 -15.36 -15.76 5.53
C VAL A 400 -15.06 -17.12 6.17
N ASP A 401 -13.86 -17.29 6.70
CA ASP A 401 -13.50 -18.45 7.52
C ASP A 401 -14.29 -18.41 8.84
N ASP A 402 -14.26 -19.46 9.66
CA ASP A 402 -15.05 -19.54 10.92
C ASP A 402 -14.87 -18.30 11.84
N ASP A 403 -13.75 -17.58 11.67
CA ASP A 403 -13.33 -16.43 12.48
C ASP A 403 -13.74 -15.05 11.94
N GLY A 404 -14.45 -14.91 10.81
CA GLY A 404 -15.07 -13.61 10.44
C GLY A 404 -14.16 -12.50 9.87
N LEU A 405 -12.87 -12.76 9.65
CA LEU A 405 -11.83 -11.75 9.44
C LEU A 405 -11.86 -11.02 8.06
N ILE A 406 -11.75 -9.69 8.08
CA ILE A 406 -11.47 -8.83 6.91
C ILE A 406 -9.95 -8.74 6.71
N LYS A 407 -9.45 -9.32 5.61
CA LYS A 407 -8.02 -9.49 5.34
C LYS A 407 -7.58 -8.73 4.09
N LEU A 408 -6.33 -8.25 4.07
CA LEU A 408 -5.61 -7.73 2.92
C LEU A 408 -4.40 -8.64 2.67
N ASP A 409 -4.40 -9.41 1.58
CA ASP A 409 -3.26 -10.22 1.18
C ASP A 409 -2.40 -9.43 0.17
N LEU A 410 -1.20 -9.01 0.61
CA LEU A 410 -0.27 -8.21 -0.20
C LEU A 410 0.33 -8.93 -1.42
N ARG A 411 0.08 -10.25 -1.59
CA ARG A 411 0.45 -10.98 -2.81
C ARG A 411 -0.33 -10.55 -4.05
N HIS A 412 -1.53 -10.02 -3.86
CA HIS A 412 -2.38 -9.52 -4.95
C HIS A 412 -2.03 -8.08 -5.35
N SER A 413 -0.83 -7.63 -4.99
CA SER A 413 -0.33 -6.31 -5.33
C SER A 413 0.48 -6.33 -6.63
N ASP A 414 0.40 -5.24 -7.39
CA ASP A 414 1.26 -4.98 -8.53
C ASP A 414 1.77 -3.53 -8.51
N ASN A 415 2.42 -3.07 -9.57
CA ASN A 415 2.94 -1.70 -9.71
C ASN A 415 3.83 -1.26 -8.55
N PHE A 416 4.64 -2.18 -8.03
CA PHE A 416 5.66 -1.84 -7.04
C PHE A 416 6.63 -0.82 -7.64
N VAL A 417 6.84 0.29 -6.93
CA VAL A 417 7.73 1.39 -7.29
C VAL A 417 8.41 1.90 -6.02
N LEU A 418 9.73 2.05 -6.07
CA LEU A 418 10.53 2.65 -4.99
C LEU A 418 10.89 4.10 -5.39
N THR A 419 10.61 5.11 -4.57
CA THR A 419 10.64 6.53 -5.01
C THR A 419 12.02 7.14 -5.27
N PHE A 420 13.08 6.63 -4.63
CA PHE A 420 14.34 7.36 -4.48
C PHE A 420 15.36 7.21 -5.64
N ALA A 421 15.12 6.31 -6.60
CA ALA A 421 16.01 6.19 -7.76
C ALA A 421 15.71 7.25 -8.84
N GLU A 422 16.74 7.76 -9.51
CA GLU A 422 16.63 8.87 -10.47
C GLU A 422 15.83 8.45 -11.71
N SER A 423 16.14 7.28 -12.28
CA SER A 423 15.46 6.80 -13.48
C SER A 423 14.16 6.04 -13.16
N ALA A 424 13.14 6.16 -14.02
CA ALA A 424 11.92 5.36 -13.87
C ALA A 424 12.19 3.85 -13.97
N TYR A 425 13.25 3.46 -14.69
CA TYR A 425 13.68 2.08 -14.85
C TYR A 425 14.23 1.50 -13.54
N GLU A 426 15.14 2.19 -12.85
CA GLU A 426 15.69 1.73 -11.57
C GLU A 426 14.61 1.70 -10.47
N ARG A 427 13.71 2.69 -10.45
CA ARG A 427 12.56 2.68 -9.53
C ARG A 427 11.68 1.45 -9.74
N LYS A 428 11.53 0.99 -10.98
CA LYS A 428 10.80 -0.22 -11.32
C LYS A 428 11.56 -1.48 -10.92
N LEU A 429 12.86 -1.56 -11.17
CA LEU A 429 13.70 -2.69 -10.74
C LEU A 429 13.68 -2.87 -9.22
N GLY A 430 13.84 -1.78 -8.45
CA GLY A 430 13.71 -1.81 -6.99
C GLY A 430 12.32 -2.25 -6.55
N GLY A 431 11.27 -1.80 -7.26
CA GLY A 431 9.91 -2.28 -7.04
C GLY A 431 9.72 -3.77 -7.31
N ASP A 432 10.27 -4.28 -8.41
CA ASP A 432 10.17 -5.69 -8.79
C ASP A 432 10.86 -6.62 -7.77
N PHE A 433 11.97 -6.17 -7.17
CA PHE A 433 12.58 -6.86 -6.02
C PHE A 433 11.59 -7.04 -4.85
N PHE A 434 10.86 -5.98 -4.48
CA PHE A 434 9.85 -6.07 -3.40
C PHE A 434 8.63 -6.89 -3.81
N LYS A 435 8.22 -6.85 -5.09
CA LYS A 435 7.17 -7.71 -5.62
C LYS A 435 7.52 -9.19 -5.46
N ASP A 436 8.73 -9.57 -5.85
CA ASP A 436 9.23 -10.94 -5.72
C ASP A 436 9.36 -11.37 -4.26
N LEU A 437 9.83 -10.48 -3.38
CA LEU A 437 9.87 -10.70 -1.95
C LEU A 437 8.47 -10.98 -1.40
N PHE A 438 7.50 -10.11 -1.68
CA PHE A 438 6.14 -10.20 -1.14
C PHE A 438 5.42 -11.48 -1.59
N ASN A 439 5.66 -11.91 -2.83
CA ASN A 439 5.15 -13.19 -3.36
C ASN A 439 5.71 -14.42 -2.63
N GLN A 440 6.90 -14.31 -2.04
CA GLN A 440 7.60 -15.39 -1.33
C GLN A 440 7.37 -15.36 0.19
N LEU A 441 6.79 -14.27 0.74
CA LEU A 441 6.53 -14.16 2.16
C LEU A 441 5.50 -15.20 2.65
N PRO A 442 5.73 -15.80 3.84
CA PRO A 442 4.71 -16.59 4.52
C PRO A 442 3.42 -15.80 4.76
N ASP A 443 2.29 -16.50 4.75
CA ASP A 443 0.96 -15.90 4.91
C ASP A 443 0.87 -15.02 6.16
N GLU A 444 1.47 -15.42 7.29
CA GLU A 444 1.39 -14.64 8.54
C GLU A 444 2.08 -13.26 8.44
N LYS A 445 3.11 -13.13 7.60
CA LYS A 445 3.84 -11.86 7.38
C LYS A 445 3.24 -11.01 6.28
N ARG A 446 2.41 -11.61 5.43
CA ARG A 446 1.89 -11.02 4.19
C ARG A 446 0.43 -10.62 4.28
N ILE A 447 -0.37 -11.34 5.07
CA ILE A 447 -1.80 -11.11 5.23
C ILE A 447 -2.04 -10.19 6.43
N TRP A 448 -2.69 -9.05 6.19
CA TRP A 448 -3.02 -8.03 7.18
C TRP A 448 -4.50 -8.05 7.52
N THR A 449 -4.87 -7.86 8.79
CA THR A 449 -6.28 -7.91 9.22
C THR A 449 -6.78 -6.53 9.64
N LEU A 450 -7.92 -6.11 9.12
CA LEU A 450 -8.56 -4.82 9.46
C LEU A 450 -9.67 -4.96 10.54
N GLY A 451 -10.38 -6.09 10.56
CA GLY A 451 -11.50 -6.30 11.49
C GLY A 451 -12.12 -7.68 11.38
N VAL A 452 -13.18 -7.93 12.17
CA VAL A 452 -13.92 -9.19 12.24
C VAL A 452 -15.41 -8.93 12.17
N ILE A 453 -16.08 -9.52 11.20
CA ILE A 453 -17.54 -9.46 11.10
C ILE A 453 -18.10 -10.64 11.88
N GLU A 454 -18.44 -10.40 13.14
CA GLU A 454 -19.06 -11.40 14.01
C GLU A 454 -20.55 -11.57 13.69
N ALA A 455 -21.07 -12.78 13.87
CA ALA A 455 -22.52 -13.03 13.74
C ALA A 455 -23.36 -12.34 14.83
N GLY A 456 -22.73 -11.74 15.84
CA GLY A 456 -23.41 -11.24 17.04
C GLY A 456 -24.28 -12.32 17.69
N SER A 457 -25.38 -11.92 18.33
CA SER A 457 -26.37 -12.87 18.88
C SER A 457 -27.28 -13.52 17.82
N ASN A 458 -27.19 -13.11 16.54
CA ASN A 458 -28.12 -13.51 15.49
C ASN A 458 -27.42 -14.19 14.31
N ALA A 459 -27.60 -15.51 14.19
CA ALA A 459 -26.99 -16.32 13.13
C ALA A 459 -27.30 -15.83 11.69
N LEU A 460 -28.41 -15.12 11.48
CA LEU A 460 -28.78 -14.57 10.16
C LEU A 460 -27.92 -13.38 9.72
N MET A 461 -27.09 -12.85 10.63
CA MET A 461 -26.13 -11.77 10.37
C MET A 461 -24.72 -12.29 10.12
N ARG A 462 -24.53 -13.62 10.10
CA ARG A 462 -23.22 -14.21 9.82
C ARG A 462 -22.86 -14.03 8.35
N ALA A 463 -21.76 -13.33 8.10
CA ALA A 463 -21.20 -13.17 6.77
C ALA A 463 -20.59 -14.49 6.27
N ARG A 464 -20.78 -14.79 4.99
CA ARG A 464 -20.22 -15.95 4.28
C ARG A 464 -19.10 -15.57 3.33
N SER A 465 -19.21 -14.41 2.69
CA SER A 465 -18.23 -13.91 1.74
C SER A 465 -18.29 -12.40 1.63
N PHE A 466 -17.18 -11.79 1.24
CA PHE A 466 -17.12 -10.34 1.04
C PHE A 466 -16.36 -9.95 -0.24
N LYS A 467 -16.60 -8.73 -0.70
CA LYS A 467 -15.85 -8.06 -1.77
C LYS A 467 -15.41 -6.67 -1.29
N LEU A 468 -14.15 -6.32 -1.53
CA LEU A 468 -13.62 -4.99 -1.16
C LEU A 468 -13.65 -4.03 -2.35
N ARG A 469 -13.90 -2.75 -2.05
CA ARG A 469 -13.76 -1.63 -2.99
C ARG A 469 -13.19 -0.39 -2.30
N THR A 470 -12.80 0.59 -3.10
CA THR A 470 -12.43 1.94 -2.66
C THR A 470 -13.36 2.97 -3.29
N GLN A 471 -13.66 4.03 -2.54
CA GLN A 471 -14.34 5.22 -3.02
C GLN A 471 -13.48 6.44 -2.74
N THR A 472 -13.21 7.23 -3.77
CA THR A 472 -12.58 8.54 -3.58
C THR A 472 -13.60 9.53 -3.03
N ARG A 473 -13.20 10.31 -2.04
CA ARG A 473 -14.03 11.37 -1.48
C ARG A 473 -14.31 12.42 -2.57
N PRO A 474 -15.59 12.79 -2.82
CA PRO A 474 -15.90 13.85 -3.78
C PRO A 474 -15.27 15.16 -3.32
N LEU A 475 -14.18 15.59 -3.97
CA LEU A 475 -13.58 16.90 -3.68
C LEU A 475 -14.58 17.99 -4.11
N ALA A 476 -15.15 18.70 -3.13
CA ALA A 476 -15.84 19.96 -3.41
C ALA A 476 -14.89 20.84 -4.23
N ALA A 477 -15.38 21.39 -5.34
CA ALA A 477 -14.61 22.14 -6.32
C ALA A 477 -13.90 23.38 -5.71
N GLN A 478 -12.74 23.19 -5.07
CA GLN A 478 -11.79 24.24 -4.73
C GLN A 478 -10.38 23.68 -4.93
N GLY A 479 -9.72 24.19 -5.98
CA GLY A 479 -8.40 23.75 -6.44
C GLY A 479 -7.26 24.09 -5.49
N LEU A 480 -7.27 23.50 -4.29
CA LEU A 480 -6.13 23.47 -3.38
C LEU A 480 -5.59 22.03 -3.37
N GLN A 481 -4.59 21.78 -4.21
CA GLN A 481 -3.69 20.64 -3.98
C GLN A 481 -2.97 20.87 -2.64
N THR A 482 -2.90 19.85 -1.78
CA THR A 482 -1.64 19.23 -1.25
C THR A 482 -1.78 18.45 0.07
N ALA A 483 -2.95 18.38 0.74
CA ALA A 483 -3.12 17.55 1.95
C ALA A 483 -4.12 16.39 1.82
N ASP A 484 -5.24 16.60 1.11
CA ASP A 484 -6.36 15.64 1.02
C ASP A 484 -6.42 14.86 -0.31
N ALA A 485 -5.36 14.93 -1.12
CA ALA A 485 -5.27 14.17 -2.36
C ALA A 485 -5.20 12.66 -2.04
N GLY A 486 -6.20 11.91 -2.48
CA GLY A 486 -6.31 10.47 -2.23
C GLY A 486 -7.07 10.07 -0.96
N ASP A 487 -7.90 10.97 -0.43
CA ASP A 487 -8.83 10.67 0.67
C ASP A 487 -10.12 9.98 0.20
N GLY A 488 -10.78 9.22 1.09
CA GLY A 488 -11.94 8.42 0.71
C GLY A 488 -12.31 7.32 1.71
N ALA A 489 -12.97 6.28 1.21
CA ALA A 489 -13.46 5.16 2.01
C ALA A 489 -13.10 3.79 1.42
N ILE A 490 -12.87 2.80 2.29
CA ILE A 490 -12.91 1.38 1.91
C ILE A 490 -14.36 0.93 2.05
N LEU A 491 -14.87 0.25 1.02
CA LEU A 491 -16.15 -0.43 1.07
C LEU A 491 -15.96 -1.93 1.22
N THR A 492 -16.79 -2.55 2.05
CA THR A 492 -16.91 -4.00 2.20
C THR A 492 -18.33 -4.40 1.86
N PHE A 493 -18.50 -5.12 0.76
CA PHE A 493 -19.78 -5.65 0.31
C PHE A 493 -19.90 -7.09 0.82
N LEU A 494 -20.98 -7.38 1.53
CA LEU A 494 -21.13 -8.59 2.34
C LEU A 494 -22.31 -9.42 1.86
N CYS A 495 -22.10 -10.74 1.79
CA CYS A 495 -23.15 -11.73 1.60
C CYS A 495 -23.21 -12.61 2.85
N MET A 496 -24.41 -12.78 3.40
CA MET A 496 -24.67 -13.62 4.58
C MET A 496 -24.83 -15.09 4.18
N GLU A 497 -24.77 -16.02 5.15
CA GLU A 497 -24.84 -17.47 4.90
C GLU A 497 -26.09 -17.94 4.16
N ASP A 498 -27.24 -17.34 4.43
CA ASP A 498 -28.53 -17.63 3.77
C ASP A 498 -28.76 -16.81 2.48
N GLY A 499 -27.81 -15.94 2.13
CA GLY A 499 -27.87 -15.02 1.00
C GLY A 499 -27.25 -15.60 -0.28
N SER A 500 -27.18 -14.75 -1.29
CA SER A 500 -26.40 -15.01 -2.52
C SER A 500 -25.52 -13.79 -2.80
N PRO A 501 -24.31 -13.98 -3.36
CA PRO A 501 -23.44 -12.86 -3.70
C PRO A 501 -24.15 -11.86 -4.60
N GLY A 502 -23.97 -10.57 -4.32
CA GLY A 502 -24.56 -9.49 -5.10
C GLY A 502 -23.95 -9.35 -6.49
N GLY A 503 -24.50 -8.42 -7.27
CA GLY A 503 -24.04 -8.10 -8.61
C GLY A 503 -22.76 -7.27 -8.65
N ASP A 504 -22.32 -6.96 -9.86
CA ASP A 504 -21.17 -6.09 -10.10
C ASP A 504 -21.44 -4.66 -9.62
N ILE A 505 -20.36 -4.01 -9.19
CA ILE A 505 -20.40 -2.67 -8.60
C ILE A 505 -20.07 -1.66 -9.69
N PRO A 506 -20.99 -0.75 -10.04
CA PRO A 506 -20.77 0.22 -11.11
C PRO A 506 -19.69 1.23 -10.72
N ALA A 507 -19.00 1.77 -11.73
CA ALA A 507 -18.06 2.88 -11.61
C ALA A 507 -18.66 4.09 -10.86
N GLU A 508 -19.94 4.37 -11.14
CA GLU A 508 -20.71 5.45 -10.53
C GLU A 508 -21.54 4.90 -9.35
N TYR A 509 -20.95 4.88 -8.15
CA TYR A 509 -21.65 4.56 -6.90
C TYR A 509 -21.52 5.73 -5.91
N LYS A 510 -22.59 6.03 -5.16
CA LYS A 510 -22.63 7.22 -4.28
C LYS A 510 -21.65 7.07 -3.11
N TYR A 511 -20.93 8.14 -2.77
CA TYR A 511 -20.03 8.16 -1.61
C TYR A 511 -20.85 8.00 -0.32
N LEU A 512 -20.54 6.98 0.49
CA LEU A 512 -21.43 6.55 1.57
C LEU A 512 -21.18 7.20 2.93
N ILE A 513 -20.04 7.85 3.16
CA ILE A 513 -19.74 8.50 4.45
C ILE A 513 -20.32 9.90 4.44
N PRO A 514 -21.27 10.25 5.35
CA PRO A 514 -21.92 11.53 5.29
C PRO A 514 -20.99 12.70 5.62
N GLU A 515 -21.18 13.81 4.92
CA GLU A 515 -20.53 15.08 5.21
C GLU A 515 -21.57 16.07 5.75
N ASP A 516 -21.66 16.16 7.08
CA ASP A 516 -22.51 17.14 7.76
C ASP A 516 -21.63 18.17 8.48
N ASP A 517 -21.96 19.47 8.36
CA ASP A 517 -21.20 20.60 8.93
C ASP A 517 -20.97 20.52 10.45
N SER A 518 -21.73 19.69 11.16
CA SER A 518 -21.68 19.56 12.63
C SER A 518 -21.06 18.26 13.14
N ARG A 519 -20.86 17.25 12.28
CA ARG A 519 -20.43 15.89 12.68
C ARG A 519 -19.49 15.29 11.64
N SER A 520 -18.33 14.81 12.09
CA SER A 520 -17.36 14.11 11.23
C SER A 520 -17.53 12.59 11.32
N TYR A 521 -18.50 12.05 10.59
CA TYR A 521 -18.70 10.59 10.50
C TYR A 521 -17.47 9.90 9.90
N SER A 522 -17.26 8.64 10.30
CA SER A 522 -16.13 7.83 9.79
C SER A 522 -16.53 6.43 9.36
N ALA A 523 -17.80 6.07 9.52
CA ALA A 523 -18.34 4.84 8.97
C ALA A 523 -19.83 4.94 8.63
N THR A 524 -20.24 4.12 7.68
CA THR A 524 -21.64 3.86 7.31
C THR A 524 -21.81 2.37 7.10
N VAL A 525 -22.89 1.77 7.59
CA VAL A 525 -23.26 0.41 7.21
C VAL A 525 -24.68 0.38 6.68
N LEU A 526 -24.83 -0.16 5.48
CA LEU A 526 -26.11 -0.40 4.84
C LEU A 526 -26.51 -1.86 5.03
N PHE A 527 -27.80 -2.11 5.20
CA PHE A 527 -28.38 -3.46 5.19
C PHE A 527 -29.58 -3.49 4.24
N ALA A 528 -29.70 -4.59 3.49
CA ALA A 528 -30.88 -4.81 2.67
C ALA A 528 -32.13 -4.91 3.55
N GLU A 529 -33.26 -4.36 3.07
CA GLU A 529 -34.54 -4.37 3.80
C GLU A 529 -34.93 -5.77 4.31
N GLU A 530 -34.72 -6.79 3.46
CA GLU A 530 -35.00 -8.20 3.79
C GLU A 530 -34.26 -8.70 5.04
N ARG A 531 -33.14 -8.06 5.41
CA ARG A 531 -32.38 -8.41 6.62
C ARG A 531 -33.14 -8.06 7.88
N ILE A 532 -33.85 -6.93 7.95
CA ILE A 532 -34.81 -6.67 9.05
C ILE A 532 -35.92 -7.72 9.05
N ASN A 533 -36.45 -8.05 7.88
CA ASN A 533 -37.55 -9.01 7.73
C ASN A 533 -37.16 -10.43 8.16
N LYS A 534 -35.88 -10.77 8.24
CA LYS A 534 -35.43 -12.08 8.71
C LYS A 534 -34.85 -12.02 10.13
N ALA A 535 -33.98 -11.05 10.39
CA ALA A 535 -33.19 -10.96 11.61
C ALA A 535 -33.92 -10.27 12.77
N ALA A 536 -34.86 -9.35 12.50
CA ALA A 536 -35.59 -8.69 13.56
C ALA A 536 -36.54 -9.69 14.25
N SER A 537 -36.26 -9.99 15.51
CA SER A 537 -37.07 -10.87 16.36
C SER A 537 -38.31 -10.15 16.90
N ILE A 538 -39.09 -9.53 16.02
CA ILE A 538 -40.19 -8.58 16.33
C ILE A 538 -41.22 -9.21 17.28
N VAL A 539 -41.77 -10.38 16.93
CA VAL A 539 -42.79 -11.06 17.73
C VAL A 539 -42.23 -11.46 19.10
N GLN A 540 -40.98 -11.92 19.14
CA GLN A 540 -40.32 -12.30 20.38
C GLN A 540 -40.03 -11.08 21.26
N GLY A 541 -39.55 -9.97 20.68
CA GLY A 541 -39.31 -8.73 21.41
C GLY A 541 -40.58 -8.15 22.04
N VAL A 542 -41.72 -8.19 21.32
CA VAL A 542 -43.02 -7.83 21.90
C VAL A 542 -43.41 -8.80 23.02
N ALA A 543 -43.22 -10.11 22.82
CA ALA A 543 -43.52 -11.11 23.85
C ALA A 543 -42.65 -10.94 25.10
N ASP A 544 -41.38 -10.58 24.96
CA ASP A 544 -40.43 -10.36 26.05
C ASP A 544 -40.79 -9.07 26.83
N ALA A 545 -41.18 -8.01 26.13
CA ALA A 545 -41.68 -6.79 26.74
C ALA A 545 -42.95 -7.04 27.56
N VAL A 546 -43.92 -7.76 26.98
CA VAL A 546 -45.14 -8.18 27.66
C VAL A 546 -44.82 -9.10 28.84
N SER A 547 -43.84 -10.00 28.69
CA SER A 547 -43.40 -10.93 29.75
C SER A 547 -42.75 -10.22 30.93
N SER A 548 -42.09 -9.10 30.67
CA SER A 548 -41.48 -8.28 31.71
C SER A 548 -42.52 -7.48 32.51
N ALA A 549 -43.74 -7.32 31.99
CA ALA A 549 -44.76 -6.45 32.54
C ALA A 549 -46.02 -7.18 33.09
N LEU A 550 -46.31 -8.41 32.63
CA LEU A 550 -47.43 -9.24 33.10
C LEU A 550 -46.98 -10.34 34.06
N GLU A 551 -47.80 -10.62 35.09
CA GLU A 551 -47.48 -11.64 36.07
C GLU A 551 -47.65 -13.07 35.54
N ASN A 552 -46.60 -13.89 35.72
CA ASN A 552 -46.60 -15.32 35.41
C ASN A 552 -46.99 -15.67 33.96
N ILE A 553 -46.77 -14.75 33.01
CA ILE A 553 -47.05 -15.04 31.60
C ILE A 553 -45.99 -15.95 30.99
N LYS A 554 -46.43 -16.86 30.14
CA LYS A 554 -45.58 -17.74 29.33
C LYS A 554 -46.16 -17.89 27.95
N PHE A 555 -45.29 -18.06 26.96
CA PHE A 555 -45.67 -18.17 25.55
C PHE A 555 -45.21 -19.48 24.93
N ASP A 556 -46.04 -20.04 24.06
CA ASP A 556 -45.63 -21.01 23.05
C ASP A 556 -45.33 -20.28 21.74
N TYR A 557 -44.23 -20.66 21.07
CA TYR A 557 -43.74 -19.97 19.87
C TYR A 557 -43.88 -20.84 18.61
N VAL A 558 -44.32 -20.22 17.51
CA VAL A 558 -44.27 -20.80 16.16
C VAL A 558 -43.18 -20.09 15.37
N LYS A 559 -42.32 -20.88 14.72
CA LYS A 559 -41.21 -20.40 13.90
C LYS A 559 -41.44 -20.72 12.42
N ASP A 560 -40.91 -19.88 11.53
CA ASP A 560 -40.86 -20.16 10.11
C ASP A 560 -39.65 -21.05 9.72
N ALA A 561 -39.46 -21.28 8.41
CA ALA A 561 -38.37 -22.11 7.89
C ALA A 561 -36.97 -21.56 8.17
N SER A 562 -36.84 -20.25 8.43
CA SER A 562 -35.57 -19.60 8.81
C SER A 562 -35.29 -19.69 10.31
N GLY A 563 -36.27 -20.13 11.11
CA GLY A 563 -36.19 -20.16 12.56
C GLY A 563 -36.67 -18.87 13.25
N ARG A 564 -37.13 -17.87 12.48
CA ARG A 564 -37.72 -16.62 13.00
C ARG A 564 -39.05 -16.92 13.68
N VAL A 565 -39.28 -16.33 14.85
CA VAL A 565 -40.57 -16.43 15.56
C VAL A 565 -41.60 -15.55 14.85
N ILE A 566 -42.66 -16.17 14.33
CA ILE A 566 -43.75 -15.47 13.61
C ILE A 566 -45.04 -15.39 14.41
N LYS A 567 -45.16 -16.17 15.49
CA LYS A 567 -46.32 -16.15 16.39
C LYS A 567 -45.93 -16.57 17.80
N ALA A 568 -46.47 -15.90 18.80
CA ALA A 568 -46.40 -16.26 20.22
C ALA A 568 -47.82 -16.29 20.81
N THR A 569 -48.21 -17.38 21.45
CA THR A 569 -49.53 -17.51 22.11
C THR A 569 -49.36 -17.80 23.59
N ALA A 570 -50.00 -16.99 24.43
CA ALA A 570 -49.92 -17.13 25.88
C ALA A 570 -50.55 -18.45 26.34
N THR A 571 -49.83 -19.21 27.16
CA THR A 571 -50.28 -20.47 27.77
C THR A 571 -50.60 -20.34 29.26
N SER A 572 -50.21 -19.21 29.86
CA SER A 572 -50.54 -18.82 31.23
C SER A 572 -50.32 -17.31 31.37
N GLY A 573 -50.73 -16.75 32.51
CA GLY A 573 -50.53 -15.34 32.83
C GLY A 573 -51.84 -14.58 33.04
N ARG A 574 -51.75 -13.42 33.68
CA ARG A 574 -52.92 -12.57 33.97
C ARG A 574 -52.56 -11.10 34.08
N LEU A 575 -53.51 -10.24 33.73
CA LEU A 575 -53.48 -8.82 34.07
C LEU A 575 -54.38 -8.57 35.28
N LEU A 576 -53.81 -7.96 36.33
CA LEU A 576 -54.54 -7.64 37.55
C LEU A 576 -54.93 -6.16 37.59
N VAL A 577 -56.21 -5.91 37.86
CA VAL A 577 -56.73 -4.61 38.27
C VAL A 577 -56.98 -4.64 39.77
N THR A 578 -56.32 -3.75 40.51
CA THR A 578 -56.36 -3.73 41.97
C THR A 578 -57.67 -3.18 42.53
N PHE A 579 -58.05 -3.68 43.71
CA PHE A 579 -59.20 -3.18 44.47
C PHE A 579 -59.06 -1.68 44.79
N SER A 580 -60.18 -1.01 45.00
CA SER A 580 -60.20 0.41 45.38
C SER A 580 -61.51 0.77 46.08
N SER A 581 -61.52 1.87 46.81
CA SER A 581 -62.71 2.34 47.50
C SER A 581 -62.96 3.82 47.31
N LYS A 582 -64.23 4.23 47.36
CA LYS A 582 -64.64 5.65 47.29
C LYS A 582 -65.83 5.92 48.19
N ASP A 583 -65.77 7.03 48.92
CA ASP A 583 -66.93 7.58 49.64
C ASP A 583 -67.85 8.31 48.66
N LEU A 584 -69.14 7.95 48.69
CA LEU A 584 -70.21 8.65 47.97
C LEU A 584 -70.71 9.85 48.79
N LEU A 585 -71.57 10.66 48.17
CA LEU A 585 -72.20 11.77 48.87
C LEU A 585 -73.05 11.25 50.06
N PRO A 586 -73.00 11.91 51.23
CA PRO A 586 -73.83 11.54 52.35
C PRO A 586 -75.33 11.58 51.99
N VAL A 587 -76.04 10.52 52.35
CA VAL A 587 -77.49 10.40 52.17
C VAL A 587 -78.20 10.44 53.51
N ILE A 588 -79.47 10.84 53.52
CA ILE A 588 -80.31 10.77 54.72
C ILE A 588 -81.10 9.48 54.67
N LEU A 589 -80.81 8.57 55.60
CA LEU A 589 -81.54 7.31 55.79
C LEU A 589 -82.22 7.37 57.16
N HIS A 590 -83.56 7.23 57.19
CA HIS A 590 -84.38 7.34 58.41
C HIS A 590 -84.02 8.54 59.34
N GLY A 591 -83.67 9.70 58.77
CA GLY A 591 -83.33 10.91 59.52
C GLY A 591 -81.89 10.98 60.04
N ARG A 592 -81.03 10.01 59.72
CA ARG A 592 -79.58 10.01 60.00
C ARG A 592 -78.79 10.24 58.72
N SER A 593 -77.73 11.04 58.79
CA SER A 593 -76.79 11.20 57.69
C SER A 593 -75.81 10.04 57.70
N VAL A 594 -75.75 9.28 56.61
CA VAL A 594 -74.87 8.13 56.43
C VAL A 594 -74.07 8.31 55.15
N THR A 595 -72.78 8.00 55.19
CA THR A 595 -71.89 8.09 54.02
C THR A 595 -71.67 6.68 53.45
N PRO A 596 -72.20 6.36 52.26
CA PRO A 596 -71.96 5.08 51.63
C PRO A 596 -70.53 5.03 51.09
N ARG A 597 -69.80 3.95 51.38
CA ARG A 597 -68.48 3.66 50.81
C ARG A 597 -68.60 2.49 49.84
N VAL A 598 -68.18 2.70 48.60
CA VAL A 598 -68.13 1.63 47.59
C VAL A 598 -66.74 1.03 47.58
N PHE A 599 -66.63 -0.28 47.65
CA PHE A 599 -65.41 -1.07 47.51
C PHE A 599 -65.48 -1.89 46.23
N ASN A 600 -64.64 -1.58 45.26
CA ASN A 600 -64.44 -2.40 44.05
C ASN A 600 -63.55 -3.61 44.40
N SER A 601 -63.93 -4.80 43.93
CA SER A 601 -63.22 -6.06 44.20
C SER A 601 -61.92 -6.24 43.39
N GLY A 602 -61.61 -5.32 42.48
CA GLY A 602 -60.64 -5.55 41.42
C GLY A 602 -61.17 -6.51 40.34
N ALA A 603 -60.30 -6.85 39.40
CA ALA A 603 -60.56 -7.83 38.34
C ALA A 603 -59.26 -8.53 37.95
N SER A 604 -59.34 -9.80 37.56
CA SER A 604 -58.20 -10.60 37.07
C SER A 604 -58.51 -11.11 35.67
N TYR A 605 -57.81 -10.59 34.67
CA TYR A 605 -58.00 -10.95 33.27
C TYR A 605 -57.01 -12.03 32.88
N SER A 606 -57.49 -13.23 32.53
CA SER A 606 -56.62 -14.34 32.10
C SER A 606 -56.07 -14.10 30.69
N ALA A 607 -54.76 -14.29 30.52
CA ALA A 607 -54.10 -14.18 29.23
C ALA A 607 -54.25 -15.46 28.36
N ALA A 608 -54.60 -16.60 28.98
CA ALA A 608 -54.62 -17.90 28.30
C ALA A 608 -55.98 -18.60 28.38
N ASP A 609 -56.66 -18.53 29.52
CA ASP A 609 -57.93 -19.23 29.76
C ASP A 609 -59.12 -18.35 29.34
N CYS A 610 -59.19 -17.99 28.06
CA CYS A 610 -60.24 -17.14 27.50
C CYS A 610 -60.59 -17.53 26.06
N SER A 611 -61.64 -16.90 25.50
CA SER A 611 -62.15 -17.20 24.17
C SER A 611 -61.15 -16.88 23.04
N LEU A 612 -60.26 -15.91 23.25
CA LEU A 612 -59.09 -15.67 22.39
C LEU A 612 -57.87 -15.37 23.27
N PRO A 613 -56.98 -16.35 23.52
CA PRO A 613 -55.74 -16.17 24.27
C PRO A 613 -54.89 -15.04 23.70
N LEU A 614 -54.15 -14.33 24.55
CA LEU A 614 -53.24 -13.28 24.15
C LEU A 614 -52.24 -13.86 23.15
N THR A 615 -52.32 -13.34 21.93
CA THR A 615 -51.58 -13.85 20.78
C THR A 615 -50.89 -12.69 20.09
N ILE A 616 -49.58 -12.80 19.93
CA ILE A 616 -48.76 -11.88 19.14
C ILE A 616 -48.45 -12.57 17.83
N SER A 617 -48.78 -11.95 16.70
CA SER A 617 -48.49 -12.47 15.37
C SER A 617 -47.80 -11.42 14.53
N LEU A 618 -46.92 -11.86 13.64
CA LEU A 618 -46.32 -10.99 12.64
C LEU A 618 -47.42 -10.50 11.66
N GLU A 619 -47.43 -9.19 11.39
CA GLU A 619 -48.29 -8.57 10.39
C GLU A 619 -47.43 -8.01 9.26
N GLY A 620 -47.53 -8.59 8.07
CA GLY A 620 -46.53 -8.36 7.01
C GLY A 620 -45.18 -8.91 7.45
N ASP A 621 -44.09 -8.20 7.15
CA ASP A 621 -42.72 -8.66 7.45
C ASP A 621 -42.05 -7.91 8.61
N HIS A 622 -42.53 -6.72 8.94
CA HIS A 622 -41.88 -5.78 9.85
C HIS A 622 -42.80 -5.22 10.97
N ASN A 623 -44.06 -5.65 11.07
CA ASN A 623 -44.96 -5.23 12.15
C ASN A 623 -45.41 -6.42 12.98
N ALA A 624 -45.88 -6.16 14.19
CA ALA A 624 -46.54 -7.17 15.02
C ALA A 624 -47.92 -6.69 15.45
N VAL A 625 -48.85 -7.64 15.57
CA VAL A 625 -50.17 -7.40 16.14
C VAL A 625 -50.39 -8.34 17.31
N LEU A 626 -50.70 -7.74 18.45
CA LEU A 626 -51.18 -8.44 19.64
C LEU A 626 -52.70 -8.38 19.65
N THR A 627 -53.35 -9.54 19.73
CA THR A 627 -54.80 -9.65 19.92
C THR A 627 -55.10 -10.47 21.16
N TRP A 628 -56.11 -10.05 21.91
CA TRP A 628 -56.53 -10.72 23.13
C TRP A 628 -58.00 -10.43 23.43
N ARG A 629 -58.81 -11.48 23.60
CA ARG A 629 -60.19 -11.35 24.10
C ARG A 629 -60.24 -11.92 25.51
N SER A 630 -60.26 -11.02 26.48
CA SER A 630 -60.22 -11.38 27.89
C SER A 630 -61.60 -11.39 28.52
N GLU A 631 -61.79 -12.27 29.49
CA GLU A 631 -63.02 -12.38 30.28
C GLU A 631 -62.62 -12.33 31.76
N ALA A 632 -63.30 -11.48 32.53
CA ALA A 632 -63.07 -11.36 33.96
C ALA A 632 -64.37 -11.04 34.69
N ASP A 633 -64.48 -11.51 35.92
CA ASP A 633 -65.53 -11.08 36.83
C ASP A 633 -65.03 -9.90 37.66
N ALA A 634 -65.87 -8.88 37.77
CA ALA A 634 -65.63 -7.75 38.63
C ALA A 634 -66.89 -7.46 39.44
N GLY A 635 -66.70 -6.89 40.62
CA GLY A 635 -67.81 -6.51 41.46
C GLY A 635 -67.50 -5.32 42.33
N PHE A 636 -68.52 -4.92 43.07
CA PHE A 636 -68.36 -3.96 44.15
C PHE A 636 -69.27 -4.31 45.32
N THR A 637 -68.91 -3.78 46.48
CA THR A 637 -69.68 -3.83 47.71
C THR A 637 -69.95 -2.41 48.17
N VAL A 638 -71.17 -2.12 48.63
CA VAL A 638 -71.48 -0.83 49.26
C VAL A 638 -71.66 -1.04 50.75
N GLU A 639 -70.80 -0.39 51.54
CA GLU A 639 -70.87 -0.37 53.00
C GLU A 639 -71.41 0.98 53.48
N PHE A 640 -72.25 0.94 54.50
CA PHE A 640 -72.80 2.13 55.14
C PHE A 640 -72.11 2.32 56.49
N LEU A 641 -71.06 3.15 56.51
CA LEU A 641 -70.22 3.36 57.69
C LEU A 641 -71.06 3.83 58.89
N ASP A 642 -70.76 3.28 60.07
CA ASP A 642 -71.43 3.60 61.35
C ASP A 642 -72.95 3.39 61.36
N SER A 643 -73.45 2.40 60.61
CA SER A 643 -74.87 2.08 60.53
C SER A 643 -75.16 0.57 60.53
N ASP A 644 -76.40 0.20 60.89
CA ASP A 644 -76.90 -1.18 60.82
C ASP A 644 -77.56 -1.51 59.46
N TYR A 645 -77.37 -0.66 58.44
CA TYR A 645 -77.97 -0.86 57.12
C TYR A 645 -77.31 -2.02 56.36
N THR A 646 -78.10 -2.77 55.60
CA THR A 646 -77.67 -3.95 54.85
C THR A 646 -76.67 -3.60 53.76
N LEU A 647 -75.58 -4.35 53.74
CA LEU A 647 -74.58 -4.34 52.69
C LEU A 647 -75.19 -4.97 51.43
N PHE A 648 -74.94 -4.39 50.27
CA PHE A 648 -75.27 -5.06 49.02
C PHE A 648 -74.05 -5.08 48.11
N ALA A 649 -73.94 -6.19 47.39
CA ALA A 649 -72.88 -6.47 46.46
C ALA A 649 -73.47 -6.62 45.06
N ALA A 650 -72.69 -6.24 44.06
CA ALA A 650 -73.04 -6.55 42.68
C ALA A 650 -71.82 -7.11 41.95
N THR A 651 -72.06 -8.10 41.12
CA THR A 651 -71.06 -8.71 40.23
C THR A 651 -71.48 -8.54 38.78
N THR A 652 -70.50 -8.41 37.89
CA THR A 652 -70.68 -8.32 36.46
C THR A 652 -69.53 -9.03 35.78
N SER A 653 -69.83 -9.78 34.72
CA SER A 653 -68.79 -10.22 33.79
C SER A 653 -68.34 -9.02 32.94
N ILE A 654 -67.07 -9.02 32.57
CA ILE A 654 -66.45 -8.03 31.68
C ILE A 654 -65.75 -8.79 30.57
N VAL A 655 -66.09 -8.45 29.34
CA VAL A 655 -65.42 -8.97 28.15
C VAL A 655 -64.69 -7.81 27.50
N SER A 656 -63.38 -7.95 27.31
CA SER A 656 -62.56 -6.91 26.68
C SER A 656 -61.86 -7.47 25.45
N ASP A 657 -62.08 -6.82 24.31
CA ASP A 657 -61.35 -7.06 23.06
C ASP A 657 -60.19 -6.06 22.99
N VAL A 658 -58.97 -6.58 23.02
CA VAL A 658 -57.72 -5.81 23.00
C VAL A 658 -56.99 -6.09 21.70
N THR A 659 -56.62 -5.04 20.98
CA THR A 659 -55.72 -5.10 19.83
C THR A 659 -54.63 -4.05 19.98
N CYS A 660 -53.37 -4.46 20.06
CA CYS A 660 -52.23 -3.55 20.02
C CYS A 660 -51.39 -3.83 18.77
N ARG A 661 -51.23 -2.82 17.91
CA ARG A 661 -50.40 -2.90 16.71
C ARG A 661 -49.07 -2.22 16.95
N TYR A 662 -47.99 -2.97 16.76
CA TYR A 662 -46.62 -2.51 16.84
C TYR A 662 -46.12 -2.27 15.41
N VAL A 663 -46.06 -1.00 15.02
CA VAL A 663 -45.73 -0.58 13.66
C VAL A 663 -44.28 -0.10 13.61
N PHE A 664 -43.50 -0.61 12.66
CA PHE A 664 -42.13 -0.17 12.44
C PHE A 664 -42.06 1.34 12.12
N SER A 665 -41.13 2.04 12.77
CA SER A 665 -40.97 3.48 12.64
C SER A 665 -39.53 3.92 12.96
N GLU A 666 -39.12 5.06 12.42
CA GLU A 666 -37.88 5.74 12.78
C GLU A 666 -38.18 6.78 13.87
N THR A 667 -37.49 6.72 15.01
CA THR A 667 -37.70 7.66 16.12
C THR A 667 -36.37 7.99 16.79
N PHE A 668 -36.07 9.29 16.92
CA PHE A 668 -34.81 9.82 17.48
C PHE A 668 -33.51 9.23 16.91
N GLY A 669 -33.52 8.83 15.63
CA GLY A 669 -32.34 8.23 15.00
C GLY A 669 -32.15 6.73 15.30
N ASP A 670 -33.18 6.06 15.81
CA ASP A 670 -33.22 4.61 15.98
C ASP A 670 -34.42 3.99 15.24
N LEU A 671 -34.38 2.67 15.05
CA LEU A 671 -35.47 1.88 14.48
C LEU A 671 -36.27 1.25 15.61
N VAL A 672 -37.55 1.59 15.70
CA VAL A 672 -38.43 1.17 16.79
C VAL A 672 -39.75 0.59 16.28
N LEU A 673 -40.40 -0.20 17.11
CA LEU A 673 -41.80 -0.56 16.95
C LEU A 673 -42.67 0.38 17.79
N LYS A 674 -43.52 1.15 17.12
CA LYS A 674 -44.43 2.09 17.75
C LYS A 674 -45.78 1.43 18.02
N PRO A 675 -46.22 1.32 19.29
CA PRO A 675 -47.48 0.69 19.64
C PRO A 675 -48.66 1.62 19.37
N THR A 676 -49.77 1.03 18.91
CA THR A 676 -51.09 1.66 18.82
C THR A 676 -52.11 0.70 19.42
N LEU A 677 -52.63 1.07 20.59
CA LEU A 677 -53.58 0.26 21.35
C LEU A 677 -55.02 0.67 21.04
N ASN A 678 -55.85 -0.33 20.75
CA ASN A 678 -57.30 -0.21 20.66
C ASN A 678 -57.94 -1.23 21.62
N THR A 679 -58.87 -0.75 22.44
CA THR A 679 -59.57 -1.56 23.43
C THR A 679 -61.07 -1.31 23.33
N ASP A 680 -61.87 -2.37 23.28
CA ASP A 680 -63.32 -2.31 23.45
C ASP A 680 -63.70 -3.13 24.69
N VAL A 681 -64.51 -2.56 25.57
CA VAL A 681 -64.90 -3.18 26.84
C VAL A 681 -66.42 -3.26 26.93
N HIS A 682 -66.92 -4.48 27.06
CA HIS A 682 -68.32 -4.78 27.20
C HIS A 682 -68.63 -5.31 28.59
N HIS A 683 -69.63 -4.71 29.24
CA HIS A 683 -70.14 -5.17 30.52
C HIS A 683 -71.31 -6.12 30.32
N GLY A 684 -71.29 -7.26 31.01
CA GLY A 684 -72.41 -8.17 31.12
C GLY A 684 -73.57 -7.61 31.94
N GLN A 685 -74.56 -8.47 32.17
CA GLN A 685 -75.67 -8.16 33.05
C GLN A 685 -75.18 -8.13 34.50
N LEU A 686 -75.61 -7.12 35.27
CA LEU A 686 -75.31 -7.06 36.70
C LEU A 686 -76.20 -8.03 37.47
N GLU A 687 -75.58 -8.78 38.37
CA GLU A 687 -76.26 -9.57 39.39
C GLU A 687 -76.09 -8.86 40.73
N PHE A 688 -77.22 -8.58 41.40
CA PHE A 688 -77.23 -7.94 42.72
C PHE A 688 -77.52 -8.97 43.80
N GLY A 689 -76.72 -8.97 44.86
CA GLY A 689 -77.03 -9.63 46.13
C GLY A 689 -77.39 -8.58 47.18
N PHE A 690 -78.61 -8.64 47.72
CA PHE A 690 -79.08 -7.81 48.83
C PHE A 690 -79.91 -8.64 49.82
N ASP A 691 -79.85 -8.26 51.10
CA ASP A 691 -80.75 -8.79 52.14
C ASP A 691 -82.18 -8.21 51.97
N ASP A 692 -83.22 -8.94 52.40
CA ASP A 692 -84.62 -8.53 52.23
C ASP A 692 -84.92 -7.16 52.87
N ILE A 693 -85.22 -6.17 52.04
CA ILE A 693 -85.41 -4.76 52.42
C ILE A 693 -86.85 -4.50 52.92
N GLY A 694 -87.72 -5.52 52.92
CA GLY A 694 -89.13 -5.37 53.28
C GLY A 694 -89.88 -4.39 52.34
N SER A 695 -91.02 -3.87 52.77
CA SER A 695 -91.90 -3.01 51.93
C SER A 695 -91.63 -1.50 52.08
N ASP A 696 -90.41 -1.07 52.42
CA ASP A 696 -90.05 0.35 52.60
C ASP A 696 -89.65 1.02 51.27
N LEU A 697 -90.64 1.58 50.58
CA LEU A 697 -90.49 2.28 49.30
C LEU A 697 -89.48 3.45 49.34
N PRO A 698 -89.54 4.37 50.33
CA PRO A 698 -88.52 5.43 50.47
C PRO A 698 -87.09 4.90 50.60
N LEU A 699 -86.87 3.89 51.44
CA LEU A 699 -85.56 3.27 51.61
C LEU A 699 -85.08 2.60 50.31
N ALA A 700 -85.96 1.87 49.63
CA ALA A 700 -85.66 1.22 48.36
C ALA A 700 -85.25 2.22 47.25
N LEU A 701 -85.88 3.39 47.18
CA LEU A 701 -85.51 4.45 46.22
C LEU A 701 -84.14 5.06 46.51
N VAL A 702 -83.82 5.29 47.79
CA VAL A 702 -82.50 5.81 48.18
C VAL A 702 -81.42 4.77 47.90
N LEU A 703 -81.63 3.50 48.29
CA LEU A 703 -80.71 2.40 47.99
C LEU A 703 -80.53 2.17 46.48
N ALA A 704 -81.60 2.29 45.68
CA ALA A 704 -81.51 2.20 44.21
C ALA A 704 -80.67 3.33 43.60
N SER A 705 -80.75 4.55 44.14
CA SER A 705 -79.92 5.67 43.65
C SER A 705 -78.43 5.52 44.05
N ILE A 706 -78.16 4.98 45.23
CA ILE A 706 -76.80 4.60 45.67
C ILE A 706 -76.26 3.45 44.83
N ALA A 707 -77.08 2.44 44.54
CA ALA A 707 -76.72 1.34 43.65
C ALA A 707 -76.41 1.85 42.23
N TYR A 708 -77.25 2.73 41.68
CA TYR A 708 -77.00 3.33 40.35
C TYR A 708 -75.67 4.08 40.30
N THR A 709 -75.40 4.93 41.30
CA THR A 709 -74.14 5.69 41.38
C THR A 709 -72.92 4.80 41.62
N ALA A 710 -73.05 3.74 42.42
CA ALA A 710 -72.01 2.76 42.63
C ALA A 710 -71.70 1.94 41.36
N VAL A 711 -72.74 1.53 40.61
CA VAL A 711 -72.57 0.84 39.31
C VAL A 711 -71.85 1.71 38.30
N ASP A 712 -72.30 2.96 38.13
CA ASP A 712 -71.72 3.90 37.17
C ASP A 712 -70.25 4.18 37.50
N TRP A 713 -69.96 4.47 38.77
CA TRP A 713 -68.58 4.65 39.23
C TRP A 713 -67.72 3.41 39.03
N ASN A 714 -68.21 2.23 39.42
CA ASN A 714 -67.46 0.98 39.33
C ASN A 714 -67.15 0.61 37.87
N ARG A 715 -68.13 0.76 36.96
CA ARG A 715 -67.91 0.53 35.53
C ARG A 715 -66.85 1.48 34.96
N ALA A 716 -66.99 2.79 35.22
CA ALA A 716 -66.02 3.78 34.76
C ALA A 716 -64.62 3.52 35.33
N LEU A 717 -64.52 3.14 36.60
CA LEU A 717 -63.27 2.87 37.28
C LEU A 717 -62.56 1.63 36.73
N ILE A 718 -63.28 0.53 36.50
CA ILE A 718 -62.68 -0.70 35.98
C ILE A 718 -62.17 -0.47 34.55
N VAL A 719 -62.95 0.21 33.70
CA VAL A 719 -62.50 0.57 32.35
C VAL A 719 -61.25 1.45 32.40
N SER A 720 -61.25 2.49 33.24
CA SER A 720 -60.09 3.38 33.41
C SER A 720 -58.85 2.62 33.89
N LYS A 721 -58.97 1.84 34.98
CA LYS A 721 -57.84 1.09 35.54
C LYS A 721 -57.34 0.00 34.60
N PHE A 722 -58.24 -0.68 33.88
CA PHE A 722 -57.86 -1.67 32.88
C PHE A 722 -57.09 -1.00 31.74
N GLN A 723 -57.57 0.12 31.23
CA GLN A 723 -56.88 0.90 30.21
C GLN A 723 -55.53 1.41 30.69
N GLU A 724 -55.44 1.99 31.90
CA GLU A 724 -54.17 2.43 32.51
C GLU A 724 -53.15 1.29 32.59
N ARG A 725 -53.60 0.09 32.99
CA ARG A 725 -52.75 -1.10 33.05
C ARG A 725 -52.35 -1.60 31.66
N LEU A 726 -53.22 -1.51 30.65
CA LEU A 726 -52.86 -1.84 29.28
C LEU A 726 -51.88 -0.82 28.69
N ASP A 727 -52.06 0.47 28.95
CA ASP A 727 -51.15 1.53 28.51
C ASP A 727 -49.76 1.32 29.12
N GLU A 728 -49.67 1.02 30.41
CA GLU A 728 -48.40 0.73 31.10
C GLU A 728 -47.67 -0.49 30.51
N VAL A 729 -48.42 -1.51 30.08
CA VAL A 729 -47.85 -2.80 29.61
C VAL A 729 -47.55 -2.78 28.11
N LEU A 730 -48.41 -2.15 27.30
CA LEU A 730 -48.41 -2.30 25.83
C LEU A 730 -47.99 -1.04 25.08
N MET A 731 -48.06 0.15 25.68
CA MET A 731 -47.70 1.40 25.00
C MET A 731 -46.20 1.75 25.17
N VAL A 732 -45.34 0.73 25.12
CA VAL A 732 -43.87 0.88 25.17
C VAL A 732 -43.29 0.78 23.76
N GLU A 733 -42.52 1.78 23.34
CA GLU A 733 -41.75 1.71 22.09
C GLU A 733 -40.59 0.71 22.25
N LEU A 734 -40.46 -0.23 21.30
CA LEU A 734 -39.47 -1.29 21.38
C LEU A 734 -38.35 -1.06 20.35
N PRO A 735 -37.07 -0.99 20.75
CA PRO A 735 -35.97 -0.92 19.80
C PRO A 735 -35.83 -2.23 19.03
N VAL A 736 -35.61 -2.16 17.71
CA VAL A 736 -35.40 -3.34 16.85
C VAL A 736 -34.05 -3.37 16.15
N SER A 737 -33.16 -2.42 16.46
CA SER A 737 -31.85 -2.25 15.83
C SER A 737 -30.70 -3.02 16.49
N ALA A 738 -30.94 -3.75 17.59
CA ALA A 738 -29.87 -4.41 18.36
C ALA A 738 -28.98 -5.36 17.52
N PHE A 739 -29.58 -6.14 16.61
CA PHE A 739 -28.84 -7.06 15.74
C PHE A 739 -27.86 -6.34 14.77
N ILE A 740 -28.15 -5.08 14.43
CA ILE A 740 -27.27 -4.24 13.61
C ILE A 740 -26.04 -3.81 14.42
N GLN A 741 -26.25 -3.41 15.67
CA GLN A 741 -25.19 -2.92 16.55
C GLN A 741 -24.21 -4.03 16.98
N GLU A 742 -24.66 -5.29 17.04
CA GLU A 742 -23.85 -6.43 17.50
C GLU A 742 -23.02 -7.10 16.40
N SER A 743 -23.31 -6.86 15.12
CA SER A 743 -22.75 -7.62 14.00
C SER A 743 -21.51 -7.00 13.34
N ILE A 744 -21.05 -5.83 13.80
CA ILE A 744 -19.98 -5.08 13.15
C ILE A 744 -18.89 -4.70 14.15
N GLN A 745 -17.98 -5.63 14.41
CA GLN A 745 -16.78 -5.38 15.22
C GLN A 745 -15.55 -5.18 14.33
N LEU A 746 -14.58 -4.45 14.83
CA LEU A 746 -13.29 -4.23 14.17
C LEU A 746 -12.18 -4.66 15.14
N ASN A 747 -10.96 -4.81 14.63
CA ASN A 747 -9.84 -5.22 15.48
C ASN A 747 -9.51 -4.13 16.51
N PHE A 748 -8.73 -4.51 17.52
CA PHE A 748 -8.18 -3.59 18.54
C PHE A 748 -9.26 -2.87 19.36
N SER A 749 -10.31 -3.60 19.73
CA SER A 749 -11.41 -3.11 20.57
C SER A 749 -12.16 -1.93 19.96
N GLN A 750 -12.13 -1.78 18.63
CA GLN A 750 -12.92 -0.78 17.90
C GLN A 750 -14.15 -1.43 17.28
N ALA A 751 -15.21 -0.65 17.08
CA ALA A 751 -16.42 -1.10 16.41
C ALA A 751 -17.00 0.05 15.58
N ILE A 752 -17.88 -0.29 14.64
CA ILE A 752 -18.72 0.72 14.00
C ILE A 752 -19.90 1.00 14.93
N VAL A 753 -19.86 2.16 15.57
CA VAL A 753 -20.91 2.61 16.48
C VAL A 753 -21.86 3.50 15.70
N SER A 754 -23.10 3.04 15.55
CA SER A 754 -24.17 3.82 14.92
C SER A 754 -24.59 5.00 15.78
N ASP A 755 -24.67 6.18 15.18
CA ASP A 755 -25.21 7.40 15.76
C ASP A 755 -26.63 7.66 15.22
N VAL A 756 -26.83 7.43 13.93
CA VAL A 756 -28.12 7.68 13.26
C VAL A 756 -28.51 6.50 12.36
N LEU A 757 -29.68 5.92 12.62
CA LEU A 757 -30.32 4.92 11.77
C LEU A 757 -31.43 5.54 10.92
N ARG A 758 -31.50 5.09 9.66
CA ARG A 758 -32.56 5.39 8.69
C ARG A 758 -32.97 4.11 7.97
N ALA A 759 -34.22 4.00 7.57
CA ALA A 759 -34.78 2.88 6.83
C ALA A 759 -35.77 3.38 5.73
N PRO A 760 -35.34 4.22 4.77
CA PRO A 760 -36.21 4.72 3.71
C PRO A 760 -36.72 3.62 2.75
N ARG A 761 -35.99 2.50 2.69
CA ARG A 761 -36.35 1.22 2.07
C ARG A 761 -35.38 0.19 2.60
N ASP A 762 -34.13 0.33 2.18
CA ASP A 762 -32.96 -0.29 2.80
C ASP A 762 -32.59 0.46 4.09
N ILE A 763 -31.77 -0.15 4.93
CA ILE A 763 -31.37 0.42 6.22
C ILE A 763 -29.98 1.03 6.10
N ALA A 764 -29.79 2.21 6.69
CA ALA A 764 -28.50 2.85 6.84
C ALA A 764 -28.22 3.16 8.30
N ALA A 765 -27.07 2.71 8.79
CA ALA A 765 -26.47 3.06 10.06
C ALA A 765 -25.29 4.01 9.79
N PHE A 766 -25.45 5.30 10.10
CA PHE A 766 -24.40 6.31 9.99
C PHE A 766 -23.73 6.50 11.34
N GLY A 767 -22.40 6.52 11.38
CA GLY A 767 -21.70 6.53 12.66
C GLY A 767 -20.18 6.69 12.60
N TYR A 768 -19.53 6.11 13.61
CA TYR A 768 -18.12 6.32 13.88
C TYR A 768 -17.39 5.00 14.09
N ILE A 769 -16.13 4.96 13.68
CA ILE A 769 -15.18 3.96 14.17
C ILE A 769 -14.64 4.48 15.49
N ALA A 770 -15.10 3.84 16.58
CA ALA A 770 -14.83 4.22 17.95
C ALA A 770 -14.46 3.00 18.78
N PRO A 771 -13.76 3.19 19.92
CA PRO A 771 -13.58 2.12 20.89
C PRO A 771 -14.94 1.55 21.32
N THR A 772 -15.00 0.25 21.53
CA THR A 772 -16.13 -0.43 22.18
C THR A 772 -16.38 0.16 23.56
N LYS A 773 -17.59 -0.04 24.13
CA LYS A 773 -17.94 0.49 25.46
C LYS A 773 -16.97 0.08 26.59
N THR A 774 -16.23 -1.00 26.39
CA THR A 774 -15.25 -1.52 27.34
C THR A 774 -13.81 -1.20 26.95
N GLY A 775 -13.57 -0.54 25.82
CA GLY A 775 -12.25 -0.23 25.28
C GLY A 775 -11.92 1.26 25.30
N PHE A 776 -10.70 1.58 24.89
CA PHE A 776 -10.19 2.94 24.70
C PHE A 776 -9.08 2.95 23.66
N VAL A 777 -8.72 4.13 23.15
CA VAL A 777 -7.59 4.31 22.23
C VAL A 777 -6.65 5.40 22.74
N ILE A 778 -5.34 5.19 22.59
CA ILE A 778 -4.31 6.19 22.89
C ILE A 778 -4.14 7.16 21.71
N SER A 779 -3.93 8.44 22.02
CA SER A 779 -3.58 9.49 21.06
C SER A 779 -2.38 10.33 21.55
N PRO A 780 -1.44 10.71 20.67
CA PRO A 780 -1.34 10.26 19.28
C PRO A 780 -0.98 8.77 19.19
N GLN A 781 -1.37 8.09 18.10
CA GLN A 781 -1.02 6.67 17.89
C GLN A 781 0.41 6.47 17.37
N GLU A 782 1.01 7.51 16.81
CA GLU A 782 2.39 7.53 16.36
C GLU A 782 3.02 8.91 16.58
N HIS A 783 4.32 8.96 16.86
CA HIS A 783 5.06 10.21 17.00
C HIS A 783 6.56 10.03 16.69
N VAL A 784 7.17 11.04 16.04
CA VAL A 784 8.62 11.12 15.83
C VAL A 784 9.18 12.28 16.64
N MET A 785 10.20 12.02 17.45
CA MET A 785 10.79 13.00 18.38
C MET A 785 12.30 12.82 18.51
N PRO A 786 13.07 13.84 18.93
CA PRO A 786 14.48 13.66 19.24
C PRO A 786 14.70 13.05 20.63
N VAL A 787 15.94 12.61 20.88
CA VAL A 787 16.46 12.34 22.24
C VAL A 787 16.28 13.55 23.16
N ASP A 788 16.30 13.32 24.48
CA ASP A 788 16.13 14.32 25.54
C ASP A 788 14.86 15.18 25.38
N SER A 789 13.78 14.57 24.90
CA SER A 789 12.49 15.24 24.72
C SER A 789 11.33 14.45 25.32
N SER A 790 10.15 15.05 25.37
CA SER A 790 8.98 14.42 26.01
C SER A 790 7.67 14.74 25.29
N ILE A 791 6.72 13.81 25.35
CA ILE A 791 5.36 13.95 24.80
C ILE A 791 4.32 13.43 25.79
N ASN A 792 3.12 14.01 25.77
CA ASN A 792 1.97 13.52 26.53
C ASN A 792 1.05 12.67 25.65
N PHE A 793 0.74 11.47 26.10
CA PHE A 793 -0.32 10.62 25.55
C PHE A 793 -1.61 10.81 26.34
N VAL A 794 -2.73 10.77 25.63
CA VAL A 794 -4.09 10.83 26.20
C VAL A 794 -4.92 9.66 25.71
N THR A 795 -5.93 9.27 26.48
CA THR A 795 -6.91 8.25 26.07
C THR A 795 -8.16 8.90 25.48
N ASP A 796 -8.86 8.17 24.62
CA ASP A 796 -10.24 8.43 24.23
C ASP A 796 -11.11 7.23 24.68
N PRO A 797 -12.06 7.42 25.62
CA PRO A 797 -12.43 8.68 26.27
C PRO A 797 -11.35 9.25 27.20
N ALA A 798 -11.33 10.57 27.38
CA ALA A 798 -10.32 11.26 28.17
C ALA A 798 -10.48 11.07 29.69
N GLY A 799 -9.34 11.11 30.40
CA GLY A 799 -9.31 11.11 31.87
C GLY A 799 -9.41 9.72 32.53
N MET A 800 -9.20 8.65 31.78
CA MET A 800 -9.17 7.30 32.32
C MET A 800 -7.87 7.06 33.11
N ALA A 801 -7.96 6.34 34.23
CA ALA A 801 -6.81 5.95 35.05
C ALA A 801 -6.18 4.67 34.49
N MET A 802 -4.99 4.77 33.91
CA MET A 802 -4.32 3.68 33.19
C MET A 802 -2.98 3.29 33.82
N ASP A 803 -2.61 2.03 33.68
CA ASP A 803 -1.24 1.55 33.89
C ASP A 803 -0.45 1.75 32.59
N TRP A 804 0.59 2.58 32.65
CA TRP A 804 1.43 2.91 31.50
C TRP A 804 2.73 2.10 31.49
N SER A 805 3.15 1.65 30.32
CA SER A 805 4.40 0.93 30.11
C SER A 805 5.06 1.33 28.79
N VAL A 806 6.37 1.12 28.69
CA VAL A 806 7.17 1.32 27.48
C VAL A 806 7.97 0.08 27.18
N GLU A 807 8.14 -0.21 25.90
CA GLU A 807 8.92 -1.34 25.40
C GLU A 807 9.71 -0.95 24.16
N LYS A 808 10.99 -1.31 24.11
CA LYS A 808 11.81 -1.16 22.91
C LYS A 808 11.42 -2.21 21.87
N LEU A 809 11.10 -1.74 20.66
CA LEU A 809 10.77 -2.57 19.50
C LEU A 809 11.92 -2.68 18.50
N HIS A 810 12.73 -1.63 18.38
CA HIS A 810 13.87 -1.58 17.47
C HIS A 810 14.99 -0.72 18.07
N GLY A 811 16.23 -1.13 17.81
CA GLY A 811 17.44 -0.44 18.20
C GLY A 811 18.33 -1.23 19.18
N GLU A 812 19.61 -0.91 19.14
CA GLU A 812 20.68 -1.48 19.96
C GLU A 812 20.72 -0.88 21.37
N SER A 813 20.28 0.38 21.58
CA SER A 813 20.25 0.99 22.93
C SER A 813 19.34 0.20 23.86
N GLU A 814 19.81 -0.15 25.05
CA GLU A 814 18.97 -0.80 26.07
C GLU A 814 18.04 0.18 26.79
N ASP A 815 18.26 1.50 26.63
CA ASP A 815 17.40 2.53 27.22
C ASP A 815 16.21 2.81 26.30
N ALA A 816 15.01 2.44 26.78
CA ALA A 816 13.74 2.67 26.10
C ALA A 816 13.06 4.00 26.51
N GLY A 817 13.71 4.80 27.36
CA GLY A 817 13.10 5.94 28.03
C GLY A 817 12.16 5.51 29.15
N ALA A 818 11.33 6.45 29.62
CA ALA A 818 10.39 6.22 30.71
C ALA A 818 9.04 6.90 30.49
N ILE A 819 7.97 6.32 31.01
CA ILE A 819 6.64 6.92 31.02
C ILE A 819 6.12 7.11 32.44
N SER A 820 5.54 8.29 32.70
CA SER A 820 4.86 8.59 33.96
C SER A 820 3.46 7.97 34.01
N ASN A 821 2.90 7.88 35.21
CA ASN A 821 1.53 7.41 35.45
C ASN A 821 0.42 8.31 34.85
N VAL A 822 0.77 9.51 34.37
CA VAL A 822 -0.15 10.44 33.69
C VAL A 822 0.03 10.43 32.16
N GLY A 823 0.73 9.43 31.62
CA GLY A 823 0.91 9.27 30.17
C GLY A 823 1.97 10.18 29.55
N LYS A 824 2.81 10.84 30.35
CA LYS A 824 3.95 11.62 29.82
C LYS A 824 5.16 10.72 29.61
N TYR A 825 5.56 10.54 28.35
CA TYR A 825 6.75 9.79 27.93
C TYR A 825 7.96 10.72 27.84
N TYR A 826 9.13 10.21 28.24
CA TYR A 826 10.43 10.85 28.20
C TYR A 826 11.38 9.96 27.41
N ALA A 827 11.93 10.50 26.32
CA ALA A 827 12.93 9.80 25.52
C ALA A 827 14.28 9.71 26.27
N PRO A 828 15.15 8.73 25.92
CA PRO A 828 16.53 8.67 26.41
C PRO A 828 17.30 9.97 26.21
N GLU A 829 18.30 10.25 27.05
CA GLU A 829 19.15 11.45 26.94
C GLU A 829 20.00 11.43 25.66
N ASP A 830 20.53 10.27 25.28
CA ASP A 830 21.22 10.04 24.01
C ASP A 830 20.89 8.65 23.45
N LEU A 831 21.38 8.39 22.23
CA LEU A 831 21.46 7.06 21.65
C LEU A 831 22.91 6.76 21.32
N SER A 832 23.23 5.47 21.15
CA SER A 832 24.56 5.07 20.74
C SER A 832 24.94 5.68 19.38
N VAL A 833 26.23 5.96 19.17
CA VAL A 833 26.75 6.62 17.95
C VAL A 833 26.35 5.88 16.66
N ASP A 834 26.26 4.56 16.74
CA ASP A 834 25.94 3.70 15.60
C ASP A 834 24.42 3.58 15.34
N GLU A 835 23.57 4.14 16.20
CA GLU A 835 22.12 4.00 16.17
C GLU A 835 21.44 5.30 15.74
N SER A 836 20.83 5.30 14.55
CA SER A 836 20.17 6.50 14.02
C SER A 836 18.82 6.79 14.69
N PHE A 837 18.13 5.75 15.17
CA PHE A 837 16.87 5.85 15.91
C PHE A 837 16.56 4.58 16.70
N ILE A 838 15.70 4.72 17.71
CA ILE A 838 14.99 3.61 18.37
C ILE A 838 13.50 3.70 18.06
N ARG A 839 12.80 2.56 18.07
CA ARG A 839 11.33 2.54 18.11
C ARG A 839 10.83 1.94 19.40
N ILE A 840 9.88 2.63 20.00
CA ILE A 840 9.29 2.31 21.30
C ILE A 840 7.79 2.10 21.13
N ARG A 841 7.27 1.09 21.79
CA ARG A 841 5.84 0.93 22.03
C ARG A 841 5.49 1.53 23.37
N VAL A 842 4.54 2.44 23.37
CA VAL A 842 3.91 2.96 24.58
C VAL A 842 2.57 2.26 24.73
N THR A 843 2.34 1.58 25.84
CA THR A 843 1.10 0.84 26.10
C THR A 843 0.43 1.37 27.36
N ALA A 844 -0.84 1.74 27.25
CA ALA A 844 -1.71 1.99 28.38
C ALA A 844 -2.62 0.78 28.56
N THR A 845 -2.83 0.36 29.81
CA THR A 845 -3.68 -0.76 30.20
C THR A 845 -4.69 -0.29 31.23
N ASP A 846 -5.96 -0.60 31.04
CA ASP A 846 -6.98 -0.40 32.05
C ASP A 846 -6.86 -1.50 33.13
N PRO A 847 -6.51 -1.16 34.38
CA PRO A 847 -6.33 -2.16 35.44
C PRO A 847 -7.62 -2.88 35.82
N ALA A 848 -8.80 -2.32 35.53
CA ALA A 848 -10.08 -2.92 35.88
C ALA A 848 -10.48 -4.03 34.89
N THR A 849 -10.19 -3.86 33.61
CA THR A 849 -10.63 -4.76 32.54
C THR A 849 -9.50 -5.57 31.91
N GLY A 850 -8.24 -5.12 32.05
CA GLY A 850 -7.08 -5.68 31.37
C GLY A 850 -6.97 -5.28 29.89
N TYR A 851 -7.89 -4.47 29.36
CA TYR A 851 -7.80 -3.97 27.99
C TYR A 851 -6.63 -3.00 27.86
N HIS A 852 -5.97 -3.03 26.71
CA HIS A 852 -4.84 -2.15 26.43
C HIS A 852 -4.92 -1.57 25.02
N SER A 853 -4.34 -0.39 24.86
CA SER A 853 -4.10 0.26 23.57
C SER A 853 -2.63 0.64 23.49
N SER A 854 -2.08 0.72 22.28
CA SER A 854 -0.66 1.02 22.09
C SER A 854 -0.45 2.13 21.07
N ALA A 855 0.58 2.92 21.32
CA ALA A 855 1.11 3.92 20.41
C ALA A 855 2.57 3.61 20.11
N LEU A 856 3.05 4.15 19.00
CA LEU A 856 4.41 3.98 18.53
C LEU A 856 5.17 5.30 18.63
N VAL A 857 6.39 5.26 19.17
CA VAL A 857 7.29 6.40 19.22
C VAL A 857 8.58 6.06 18.50
N THR A 858 9.00 6.93 17.59
CA THR A 858 10.31 6.88 16.95
C THR A 858 11.17 7.98 17.55
N VAL A 859 12.23 7.61 18.27
CA VAL A 859 13.18 8.56 18.82
C VAL A 859 14.40 8.62 17.91
N VAL A 860 14.67 9.77 17.29
CA VAL A 860 15.81 9.96 16.38
C VAL A 860 17.02 10.51 17.12
N ALA A 861 18.21 10.00 16.80
CA ALA A 861 19.48 10.47 17.37
C ALA A 861 19.87 11.85 16.82
N ARG A 862 19.50 12.14 15.57
CA ARG A 862 19.89 13.36 14.86
C ARG A 862 18.64 14.13 14.42
N LEU A 863 18.71 15.46 14.59
CA LEU A 863 17.67 16.40 14.15
C LEU A 863 17.78 16.76 12.66
N MET A 864 18.90 16.39 12.04
CA MET A 864 19.21 16.70 10.66
C MET A 864 20.12 15.66 10.04
N THR A 865 19.80 15.32 8.81
CA THR A 865 20.43 14.24 8.06
C THR A 865 20.40 14.60 6.58
N LEU A 866 21.41 14.13 5.85
CA LEU A 866 21.61 14.45 4.44
C LEU A 866 22.02 13.16 3.71
N SER A 867 21.40 12.90 2.57
CA SER A 867 21.60 11.69 1.76
C SER A 867 21.77 12.04 0.28
N PRO A 868 22.61 11.31 -0.47
CA PRO A 868 23.56 10.28 -0.01
C PRO A 868 24.66 10.86 0.90
N LEU A 869 25.34 10.01 1.68
CA LEU A 869 26.48 10.43 2.52
C LEU A 869 27.71 10.75 1.67
N ILE A 870 27.95 9.94 0.66
CA ILE A 870 28.93 10.18 -0.39
C ILE A 870 28.42 9.63 -1.73
N GLN A 871 28.65 10.37 -2.81
CA GLN A 871 28.44 9.89 -4.18
C GLN A 871 29.60 10.33 -5.09
N VAL A 872 30.04 9.41 -5.93
CA VAL A 872 30.99 9.64 -7.02
C VAL A 872 30.19 9.98 -8.27
N CYS A 873 30.58 11.03 -8.97
CA CYS A 873 30.00 11.40 -10.26
C CYS A 873 31.06 11.94 -11.22
N ASP A 874 30.78 11.91 -12.51
CA ASP A 874 31.70 12.46 -13.52
C ASP A 874 31.51 13.97 -13.67
N GLY A 875 32.54 14.68 -14.14
CA GLY A 875 32.46 16.10 -14.48
C GLY A 875 31.27 16.41 -15.40
N GLY A 876 30.52 17.49 -15.09
CA GLY A 876 29.28 17.85 -15.78
C GLY A 876 28.05 16.99 -15.46
N SER A 877 28.17 15.95 -14.64
CA SER A 877 27.03 15.14 -14.15
C SER A 877 26.31 15.83 -12.98
N HIS A 878 25.27 15.19 -12.46
CA HIS A 878 24.52 15.67 -11.32
C HIS A 878 24.29 14.57 -10.27
N VAL A 879 23.94 14.99 -9.05
CA VAL A 879 23.63 14.12 -7.92
C VAL A 879 22.37 14.66 -7.23
N GLU A 880 21.35 13.81 -7.11
CA GLU A 880 20.15 14.11 -6.32
C GLU A 880 20.42 13.96 -4.82
N MET A 881 19.97 14.95 -4.05
CA MET A 881 20.19 15.06 -2.60
C MET A 881 18.86 15.23 -1.88
N ALA A 882 18.73 14.56 -0.73
CA ALA A 882 17.57 14.66 0.16
C ALA A 882 18.01 14.91 1.60
N ALA A 883 17.29 15.75 2.33
CA ALA A 883 17.56 16.07 3.71
C ALA A 883 16.34 15.85 4.61
N GLY A 884 16.57 15.21 5.75
CA GLY A 884 15.61 15.10 6.83
C GLY A 884 15.88 16.20 7.85
N VAL A 885 14.83 16.92 8.29
CA VAL A 885 14.96 18.00 9.28
C VAL A 885 13.80 17.95 10.25
N LEU A 886 14.10 17.84 11.54
CA LEU A 886 13.10 17.84 12.61
C LEU A 886 13.20 19.13 13.44
N GLY A 887 12.06 19.81 13.63
CA GLY A 887 11.95 20.96 14.55
C GLY A 887 12.56 22.28 14.06
N ALA A 888 12.78 22.45 12.76
CA ALA A 888 13.26 23.72 12.19
C ALA A 888 12.46 24.17 10.96
N ASP A 889 12.03 25.43 10.96
CA ASP A 889 11.19 26.00 9.88
C ASP A 889 12.00 26.46 8.66
N LYS A 890 13.32 26.65 8.81
CA LYS A 890 14.19 27.17 7.75
C LYS A 890 15.55 26.48 7.75
N VAL A 891 15.95 26.00 6.57
CA VAL A 891 17.26 25.42 6.29
C VAL A 891 17.99 26.19 5.20
N SER A 892 19.32 26.18 5.25
CA SER A 892 20.19 26.71 4.19
C SER A 892 21.08 25.62 3.63
N TRP A 893 21.20 25.58 2.31
CA TRP A 893 22.07 24.68 1.57
C TRP A 893 23.25 25.44 1.00
N SER A 894 24.45 24.88 1.11
CA SER A 894 25.67 25.48 0.57
C SER A 894 26.73 24.42 0.29
N ILE A 895 27.69 24.73 -0.55
CA ILE A 895 28.94 23.97 -0.65
C ILE A 895 29.93 24.64 0.31
N ARG A 896 30.59 23.86 1.19
CA ARG A 896 31.60 24.42 2.10
C ARG A 896 32.88 24.72 1.33
N ASN A 897 33.41 25.93 1.54
CA ASN A 897 34.66 26.40 0.91
C ASN A 897 34.71 26.17 -0.62
N PRO A 898 33.71 26.64 -1.39
CA PRO A 898 33.66 26.38 -2.82
C PRO A 898 34.82 27.05 -3.53
N VAL A 899 35.41 26.36 -4.50
CA VAL A 899 36.50 26.86 -5.33
C VAL A 899 35.93 27.27 -6.69
N GLU A 900 36.12 28.53 -7.09
CA GLU A 900 35.63 29.05 -8.37
C GLU A 900 36.24 28.27 -9.55
N GLY A 901 35.38 27.82 -10.48
CA GLY A 901 35.74 26.97 -11.63
C GLY A 901 35.81 25.47 -11.34
N GLU A 902 36.09 25.08 -10.09
CA GLU A 902 36.23 23.66 -9.72
C GLU A 902 34.96 23.08 -9.07
N SER A 903 34.42 23.76 -8.06
CA SER A 903 33.26 23.28 -7.30
C SER A 903 31.97 23.36 -8.11
N GLY A 904 31.03 22.46 -7.82
CA GLY A 904 29.73 22.41 -8.44
C GLY A 904 28.76 23.51 -8.01
N LYS A 905 27.49 23.33 -8.38
CA LYS A 905 26.37 24.24 -8.07
C LYS A 905 25.18 23.47 -7.53
N LEU A 906 24.48 24.04 -6.55
CA LEU A 906 23.25 23.47 -5.98
C LEU A 906 22.02 24.19 -6.54
N LEU A 907 21.04 23.44 -7.04
CA LEU A 907 19.74 23.95 -7.46
C LEU A 907 18.63 23.13 -6.79
N PRO A 908 17.43 23.69 -6.55
CA PRO A 908 16.29 22.90 -6.08
C PRO A 908 15.98 21.75 -7.05
N SER A 909 15.70 20.57 -6.50
CA SER A 909 15.36 19.40 -7.32
C SER A 909 14.02 19.58 -8.03
N VAL A 910 13.86 18.88 -9.16
CA VAL A 910 12.61 18.78 -9.91
C VAL A 910 11.89 17.45 -9.65
N LEU A 911 12.49 16.55 -8.86
CA LEU A 911 11.90 15.26 -8.49
C LEU A 911 10.94 15.43 -7.30
N PRO A 912 9.85 14.63 -7.22
CA PRO A 912 8.84 14.78 -6.16
C PRO A 912 9.35 14.63 -4.72
N GLU A 913 10.42 13.85 -4.51
CA GLU A 913 11.03 13.62 -3.19
C GLU A 913 12.50 14.08 -3.12
N GLY A 914 12.98 14.80 -4.14
CA GLY A 914 14.30 15.42 -4.11
C GLY A 914 14.21 16.81 -3.50
N ASP A 915 15.18 17.20 -2.68
CA ASP A 915 15.26 18.55 -2.15
C ASP A 915 16.13 19.43 -3.04
N TYR A 916 17.36 18.99 -3.30
CA TYR A 916 18.35 19.72 -4.11
C TYR A 916 19.10 18.76 -5.03
N THR A 917 19.51 19.28 -6.17
CA THR A 917 20.39 18.63 -7.13
C THR A 917 21.73 19.35 -7.13
N TYR A 918 22.81 18.61 -6.89
CA TYR A 918 24.18 19.09 -7.11
C TYR A 918 24.57 18.87 -8.58
N PHE A 919 25.09 19.91 -9.23
CA PHE A 919 25.60 19.88 -10.59
C PHE A 919 27.12 20.06 -10.57
N ALA A 920 27.85 19.04 -10.99
CA ALA A 920 29.31 19.07 -11.05
C ALA A 920 29.80 20.08 -12.09
N SER A 921 30.95 20.71 -11.82
CA SER A 921 31.63 21.51 -12.84
C SER A 921 32.04 20.63 -14.02
N SER A 922 31.94 21.17 -15.23
CA SER A 922 32.47 20.56 -16.46
C SER A 922 33.79 21.21 -16.91
N GLU A 923 34.34 22.13 -16.12
CA GLU A 923 35.60 22.78 -16.45
C GLU A 923 36.78 21.84 -16.18
N GLU A 924 37.67 21.67 -17.16
CA GLU A 924 38.91 20.92 -16.96
C GLU A 924 39.82 21.69 -15.99
N VAL A 925 40.22 21.02 -14.91
CA VAL A 925 41.15 21.56 -13.93
C VAL A 925 42.49 20.87 -14.11
N GLU A 926 43.49 21.63 -14.54
CA GLU A 926 44.82 21.10 -14.86
C GLU A 926 45.41 20.37 -13.64
N ASN A 927 45.89 19.14 -13.86
CA ASN A 927 46.54 18.28 -12.86
C ASN A 927 45.67 17.85 -11.65
N LYS A 928 44.33 17.84 -11.78
CA LYS A 928 43.44 17.24 -10.76
C LYS A 928 42.63 16.08 -11.33
N THR A 929 42.74 14.91 -10.71
CA THR A 929 41.85 13.76 -11.01
C THR A 929 40.47 13.97 -10.41
N TYR A 930 40.40 14.57 -9.21
CA TYR A 930 39.17 14.72 -8.45
C TYR A 930 38.96 16.15 -7.95
N VAL A 931 37.68 16.54 -7.84
CA VAL A 931 37.21 17.62 -6.97
C VAL A 931 36.32 16.99 -5.91
N LEU A 932 36.53 17.37 -4.66
CA LEU A 932 35.77 16.86 -3.52
C LEU A 932 35.01 18.01 -2.88
N ASP A 933 33.69 18.05 -3.11
CA ASP A 933 32.82 19.09 -2.57
C ASP A 933 32.07 18.57 -1.34
N GLU A 934 32.07 19.37 -0.26
CA GLU A 934 31.25 19.14 0.93
C GLU A 934 29.95 19.93 0.79
N VAL A 935 28.84 19.24 0.55
CA VAL A 935 27.50 19.84 0.58
C VAL A 935 27.04 19.89 2.03
N VAL A 936 26.70 21.08 2.52
CA VAL A 936 26.29 21.32 3.89
C VAL A 936 24.88 21.88 3.92
N ILE A 937 24.02 21.22 4.68
CA ILE A 937 22.75 21.76 5.14
C ILE A 937 22.91 22.26 6.57
N SER A 938 22.37 23.45 6.87
CA SER A 938 22.44 24.04 8.20
C SER A 938 21.16 24.75 8.61
N THR A 939 20.85 24.66 9.90
CA THR A 939 19.92 25.56 10.60
C THR A 939 20.71 26.55 11.45
N GLN A 940 20.01 27.35 12.25
CA GLN A 940 20.66 28.19 13.26
C GLN A 940 21.29 27.40 14.43
N TYR A 941 21.04 26.08 14.54
CA TYR A 941 21.45 25.26 15.68
C TYR A 941 22.34 24.07 15.31
N PHE A 942 22.14 23.46 14.15
CA PHE A 942 22.83 22.22 13.75
C PHE A 942 23.07 22.18 12.24
N SER A 943 23.99 21.31 11.82
CA SER A 943 24.35 21.11 10.41
C SER A 943 24.63 19.64 10.12
N ALA A 944 24.35 19.20 8.89
CA ALA A 944 24.76 17.91 8.34
C ALA A 944 25.53 18.11 7.04
N SER A 945 26.42 17.17 6.74
CA SER A 945 27.30 17.21 5.57
C SER A 945 27.16 15.94 4.74
N ALA A 946 27.31 16.08 3.44
CA ALA A 946 27.44 15.01 2.47
C ALA A 946 28.54 15.36 1.48
N TRP A 947 29.11 14.36 0.84
CA TRP A 947 30.29 14.52 0.00
C TRP A 947 30.01 14.12 -1.44
N VAL A 948 30.42 14.97 -2.39
CA VAL A 948 30.40 14.62 -3.81
C VAL A 948 31.83 14.55 -4.32
N LEU A 949 32.26 13.36 -4.73
CA LEU A 949 33.56 13.14 -5.36
C LEU A 949 33.38 13.23 -6.88
N VAL A 950 33.68 14.40 -7.44
CA VAL A 950 33.64 14.63 -8.88
C VAL A 950 34.91 14.10 -9.51
N GLN A 951 34.77 13.16 -10.46
CA GLN A 951 35.85 12.68 -11.31
C GLN A 951 35.97 13.60 -12.53
N LEU A 952 37.05 14.39 -12.58
CA LEU A 952 37.36 15.22 -13.74
C LEU A 952 38.02 14.40 -14.85
N HIS A 953 38.81 13.40 -14.46
CA HIS A 953 39.47 12.47 -15.35
C HIS A 953 39.34 11.04 -14.83
N THR A 954 39.30 10.06 -15.73
CA THR A 954 39.29 8.65 -15.37
C THR A 954 40.47 8.32 -14.45
N PRO A 955 40.23 7.79 -13.24
CA PRO A 955 41.29 7.39 -12.33
C PRO A 955 42.23 6.36 -12.98
N PHE A 956 43.54 6.58 -12.89
CA PHE A 956 44.50 5.63 -13.45
C PHE A 956 44.72 4.43 -12.54
N LEU A 957 44.71 4.66 -11.22
CA LEU A 957 44.91 3.59 -10.24
C LEU A 957 43.57 2.99 -9.86
N THR A 958 43.49 1.66 -9.93
CA THR A 958 42.43 0.90 -9.25
C THR A 958 42.92 0.54 -7.86
N VAL A 959 42.07 0.72 -6.86
CA VAL A 959 42.39 0.38 -5.48
C VAL A 959 41.55 -0.82 -5.07
N GLN A 960 42.20 -1.88 -4.61
CA GLN A 960 41.53 -3.03 -4.02
C GLN A 960 41.80 -3.07 -2.53
N ALA A 961 40.80 -3.51 -1.77
CA ALA A 961 40.91 -3.72 -0.33
C ALA A 961 40.53 -5.16 0.00
N THR A 962 41.40 -5.86 0.71
CA THR A 962 41.20 -7.25 1.12
C THR A 962 41.27 -7.38 2.64
N ALA A 963 40.45 -8.26 3.22
CA ALA A 963 40.44 -8.47 4.65
C ALA A 963 41.80 -9.02 5.12
N GLU A 964 42.48 -8.29 6.00
CA GLU A 964 43.75 -8.74 6.60
C GLU A 964 43.52 -9.35 7.98
N GLN A 965 42.63 -8.74 8.77
CA GLN A 965 42.28 -9.20 10.11
C GLN A 965 40.77 -9.12 10.32
N GLN A 966 40.19 -10.27 10.69
CA GLN A 966 38.77 -10.44 10.98
C GLN A 966 38.59 -11.02 12.38
N GLU A 967 37.58 -10.54 13.10
CA GLU A 967 37.18 -11.02 14.41
C GLU A 967 35.67 -11.28 14.39
N GLY A 968 35.26 -12.55 14.42
CA GLY A 968 33.86 -12.92 14.15
C GLY A 968 33.44 -12.55 12.73
N THR A 969 32.35 -11.79 12.59
CA THR A 969 31.84 -11.28 11.30
C THR A 969 32.38 -9.90 10.94
N GLN A 970 33.14 -9.25 11.83
CA GLN A 970 33.60 -7.88 11.65
C GLN A 970 35.06 -7.84 11.17
N ILE A 971 35.32 -7.06 10.12
CA ILE A 971 36.69 -6.80 9.67
C ILE A 971 37.27 -5.65 10.51
N LYS A 972 38.49 -5.82 11.00
CA LYS A 972 39.21 -4.78 11.76
C LYS A 972 40.26 -4.08 10.92
N LYS A 973 40.84 -4.79 9.94
CA LYS A 973 41.91 -4.28 9.08
C LYS A 973 41.73 -4.71 7.64
N MET A 974 41.97 -3.77 6.73
CA MET A 974 41.95 -3.97 5.29
C MET A 974 43.34 -3.72 4.72
N LEU A 975 43.89 -4.69 4.00
CA LEU A 975 45.08 -4.51 3.19
C LEU A 975 44.69 -3.80 1.90
N LEU A 976 45.27 -2.62 1.67
CA LEU A 976 45.07 -1.81 0.48
C LEU A 976 46.16 -2.11 -0.54
N GLN A 977 45.75 -2.34 -1.79
CA GLN A 977 46.68 -2.53 -2.90
C GLN A 977 46.24 -1.67 -4.09
N ALA A 978 47.15 -0.84 -4.59
CA ALA A 978 46.93 -0.05 -5.79
C ALA A 978 47.42 -0.84 -7.01
N PHE A 979 46.65 -0.81 -8.09
CA PHE A 979 46.98 -1.41 -9.37
C PHE A 979 47.02 -0.33 -10.45
N GLY A 980 48.10 -0.32 -11.23
CA GLY A 980 48.23 0.50 -12.43
C GLY A 980 48.53 -0.40 -13.62
N ASN A 981 47.70 -0.33 -14.66
CA ASN A 981 47.73 -1.24 -15.82
C ASN A 981 47.75 -2.73 -15.40
N GLY A 982 46.81 -3.12 -14.52
CA GLY A 982 46.65 -4.51 -14.05
C GLY A 982 47.75 -5.06 -13.14
N SER A 983 48.80 -4.28 -12.85
CA SER A 983 49.93 -4.71 -12.01
C SER A 983 49.93 -3.97 -10.66
N PRO A 984 50.25 -4.64 -9.54
CA PRO A 984 50.40 -3.97 -8.25
C PRO A 984 51.46 -2.86 -8.30
N LYS A 985 51.18 -1.74 -7.63
CA LYS A 985 52.07 -0.59 -7.52
C LYS A 985 52.17 -0.10 -6.08
N GLU A 986 53.37 0.31 -5.71
CA GLU A 986 53.61 1.05 -4.46
C GLU A 986 53.00 2.44 -4.61
N ALA A 987 52.03 2.76 -3.76
CA ALA A 987 51.31 4.03 -3.79
C ALA A 987 51.44 4.76 -2.46
N THR A 988 51.34 6.10 -2.51
CA THR A 988 51.16 6.92 -1.31
C THR A 988 49.68 6.96 -0.99
N TRP A 989 49.33 6.57 0.24
CA TRP A 989 47.95 6.55 0.73
C TRP A 989 47.61 7.83 1.47
N SER A 990 46.42 8.39 1.22
CA SER A 990 45.89 9.52 1.98
C SER A 990 44.40 9.37 2.27
N MET A 991 43.94 9.98 3.35
CA MET A 991 42.53 10.09 3.71
C MET A 991 42.16 11.57 3.65
N PRO A 992 41.64 12.07 2.50
CA PRO A 992 41.41 13.51 2.29
C PRO A 992 40.42 14.13 3.30
N LEU A 993 39.53 13.31 3.84
CA LEU A 993 38.56 13.72 4.87
C LEU A 993 39.11 13.61 6.30
N GLY A 994 40.32 13.08 6.49
CA GLY A 994 40.87 12.79 7.82
C GLY A 994 40.11 11.70 8.58
N GLY A 995 39.32 10.87 7.85
CA GLY A 995 38.33 9.94 8.39
C GLY A 995 38.87 8.91 9.39
N PRO A 996 37.98 8.09 9.98
CA PRO A 996 38.28 7.37 11.21
C PRO A 996 39.35 6.30 11.01
N GLY A 997 40.34 6.26 11.90
CA GLY A 997 41.38 5.25 11.91
C GLY A 997 42.72 5.73 11.36
N SER A 998 43.52 4.81 10.84
CA SER A 998 44.88 5.10 10.35
C SER A 998 45.32 4.11 9.29
N ILE A 999 46.15 4.57 8.36
CA ILE A 999 46.83 3.73 7.37
C ILE A 999 48.30 3.59 7.78
N THR A 1000 48.80 2.36 7.88
CA THR A 1000 50.21 2.05 8.15
C THR A 1000 50.65 0.91 7.25
N ASP A 1001 51.73 1.11 6.49
CA ASP A 1001 52.28 0.11 5.56
C ASP A 1001 51.24 -0.50 4.60
N GLY A 1002 50.34 0.33 4.07
CA GLY A 1002 49.27 -0.11 3.16
C GLY A 1002 48.09 -0.81 3.84
N VAL A 1003 48.07 -0.90 5.17
CA VAL A 1003 46.96 -1.46 5.93
C VAL A 1003 46.12 -0.35 6.54
N TYR A 1004 44.84 -0.30 6.18
CA TYR A 1004 43.85 0.54 6.85
C TYR A 1004 43.31 -0.19 8.09
N SER A 1005 43.44 0.45 9.25
CA SER A 1005 42.82 0.03 10.50
C SER A 1005 41.71 1.00 10.86
N ALA A 1006 40.47 0.53 10.89
CA ALA A 1006 39.31 1.35 11.25
C ALA A 1006 39.41 1.81 12.72
N GLY A 1007 39.00 3.05 12.99
CA GLY A 1007 38.89 3.57 14.36
C GLY A 1007 37.83 2.80 15.16
N ALA A 1008 37.96 2.76 16.49
CA ALA A 1008 36.90 2.24 17.35
C ALA A 1008 35.75 3.25 17.40
N GLN A 1009 34.51 2.78 17.14
CA GLN A 1009 33.23 3.51 17.16
C GLN A 1009 33.30 4.99 16.72
N THR A 1010 32.86 5.24 15.49
CA THR A 1010 32.99 6.55 14.86
C THR A 1010 31.64 7.02 14.34
N ASP A 1011 31.33 8.30 14.52
CA ASP A 1011 30.18 8.96 13.89
C ASP A 1011 30.25 8.94 12.35
N GLU A 1012 31.44 8.65 11.78
CA GLU A 1012 31.64 8.51 10.35
C GLU A 1012 31.26 7.09 9.87
N HIS A 1013 30.50 7.02 8.78
CA HIS A 1013 29.95 5.78 8.22
C HIS A 1013 30.68 5.31 6.96
N PHE A 1014 31.75 5.99 6.57
CA PHE A 1014 32.64 5.57 5.50
C PHE A 1014 34.03 6.17 5.69
N VAL A 1015 35.00 5.62 4.98
CA VAL A 1015 36.29 6.28 4.75
C VAL A 1015 36.54 6.38 3.24
N LEU A 1016 36.97 7.56 2.80
CA LEU A 1016 37.50 7.77 1.45
C LEU A 1016 39.01 7.68 1.51
N ILE A 1017 39.60 6.80 0.72
CA ILE A 1017 41.05 6.61 0.67
C ILE A 1017 41.53 6.85 -0.75
N PHE A 1018 42.55 7.70 -0.91
CA PHE A 1018 43.24 7.90 -2.18
C PHE A 1018 44.56 7.15 -2.21
N ALA A 1019 44.83 6.53 -3.36
CA ALA A 1019 46.15 6.07 -3.76
C ALA A 1019 46.74 7.09 -4.73
N SER A 1020 47.99 7.49 -4.55
CA SER A 1020 48.68 8.43 -5.45
C SER A 1020 50.09 7.97 -5.81
N ILE A 1021 50.45 8.13 -7.09
CA ILE A 1021 51.79 7.86 -7.63
C ILE A 1021 52.24 9.07 -8.44
N GLN A 1022 53.52 9.45 -8.33
CA GLN A 1022 54.10 10.52 -9.16
C GLN A 1022 54.64 9.96 -10.46
N HIS A 1023 54.09 10.43 -11.59
CA HIS A 1023 54.55 10.10 -12.93
C HIS A 1023 55.35 11.26 -13.54
N PRO A 1024 56.52 11.02 -14.18
CA PRO A 1024 57.36 12.09 -14.73
C PRO A 1024 56.69 12.97 -15.79
N VAL A 1025 55.72 12.42 -16.54
CA VAL A 1025 55.06 13.11 -17.66
C VAL A 1025 53.65 13.58 -17.32
N MET A 1026 52.92 12.84 -16.48
CA MET A 1026 51.49 13.06 -16.25
C MET A 1026 51.20 13.69 -14.88
N GLY A 1027 52.23 13.97 -14.09
CA GLY A 1027 52.06 14.47 -12.73
C GLY A 1027 51.51 13.40 -11.78
N THR A 1028 50.56 13.79 -10.93
CA THR A 1028 50.03 12.90 -9.89
C THR A 1028 48.93 12.01 -10.47
N LEU A 1029 49.17 10.71 -10.55
CA LEU A 1029 48.17 9.72 -10.91
C LEU A 1029 47.47 9.24 -9.65
N GLN A 1030 46.13 9.24 -9.66
CA GLN A 1030 45.35 8.89 -8.50
C GLN A 1030 44.34 7.77 -8.76
N GLY A 1031 43.95 7.13 -7.67
CA GLY A 1031 42.85 6.16 -7.55
C GLY A 1031 42.16 6.37 -6.21
N HIS A 1032 40.95 5.86 -6.07
CA HIS A 1032 40.21 5.97 -4.82
C HIS A 1032 39.50 4.66 -4.49
N ILE A 1033 39.17 4.50 -3.21
CA ILE A 1033 38.21 3.50 -2.73
C ILE A 1033 37.36 4.13 -1.61
N ILE A 1034 36.08 3.81 -1.62
CA ILE A 1034 35.14 4.14 -0.53
C ILE A 1034 34.88 2.85 0.22
N LEU A 1035 35.21 2.83 1.52
CA LEU A 1035 34.92 1.70 2.40
C LEU A 1035 33.79 2.09 3.37
N PRO A 1036 32.62 1.45 3.29
CA PRO A 1036 31.55 1.63 4.27
C PRO A 1036 32.01 1.16 5.65
N LEU A 1037 31.55 1.85 6.71
CA LEU A 1037 31.82 1.53 8.10
C LEU A 1037 30.51 1.19 8.83
N PRO A 1038 30.52 0.18 9.73
CA PRO A 1038 31.66 -0.67 10.08
C PRO A 1038 32.10 -1.58 8.92
N LEU A 1039 33.39 -1.93 8.88
CA LEU A 1039 33.91 -2.81 7.83
C LEU A 1039 33.25 -4.20 7.95
N ALA A 1040 32.55 -4.60 6.90
CA ALA A 1040 31.92 -5.91 6.78
C ALA A 1040 32.57 -6.70 5.64
N VAL A 1041 32.46 -8.03 5.70
CA VAL A 1041 32.79 -8.89 4.55
C VAL A 1041 31.89 -8.46 3.40
N GLN A 1042 32.47 -7.84 2.38
CA GLN A 1042 31.72 -7.50 1.18
C GLN A 1042 31.16 -8.80 0.59
N PRO A 1043 29.85 -8.89 0.29
CA PRO A 1043 29.21 -10.12 -0.18
C PRO A 1043 29.63 -10.53 -1.61
N PHE A 1044 30.73 -9.98 -2.15
CA PHE A 1044 31.14 -10.08 -3.56
C PHE A 1044 32.32 -11.03 -3.78
N SER A 1045 32.33 -12.19 -3.10
CA SER A 1045 33.28 -13.27 -3.37
C SER A 1045 32.72 -14.32 -4.32
#